data_AF-A0A2D6WBV2-F1
#
_entry.id   AF-A0A2D6WBV2-F1
#
_cell.length_a   1.000
_cell.length_b   1.000
_cell.length_c   1.000
_cell.angle_alpha   90.00
_cell.angle_beta   90.00
_cell.angle_gamma   90.00
#
_symmetry.space_group_name_H-M   'P 1'
#
loop_
_entity.id
_entity.type
_entity.pdbx_description
1 polymer ?
#
loop_
_entity_poly.entity_id
_entity_poly.type
_entity_poly.pdbx_seq_one_letter_code
_entity_poly.pdbx_strand_id
1 'polypeptide(L)'
;IENFGDLSSADANSDTDSDGDSDLVEFTKGTNPKVADYDVTFSLGDYGTLTSGSLSQRINAGAGATAPEFVTDDYWVFTGWDKTFSEISGDLSITAQYEADDDNDNIANSTDTDRDGDGLFNDAEIASGTDPDDSDSDDDGLLDGVETGGGIFSDSTDTGTNPLVADTDGDGLLDGAEVTAGTNPTLEDTDNDGLIDKVETGSGTFVDKSDTGTNPLVADSDGDGLLDGVETELVNKINSAPKGDDVPDAISIGSFEPGLISFDTLGSNTSDTEIGLYDSEGVLLITNDDTPELSFQSMIQLELVKGTYYIAIHQYNTEFGGNNFEVTSTVEATQSFKVNVRSGSFDIENDIMAESTSESANNPLWFSVQIGSAPSVYDPNIDNSDSDSDNDGSILSEEIAAGTDPLDEDSDDDGILDGAEATAGTNPLSNDSDSDGLVDGVETGTGTFVDSNNTGTDPLLTDTDDDNVSDKIEVDQNTNPNDANSYPTRTLTAEATSNGSITSTDTHKLGANTTVTATPDLGYLFSAWTGDASGSDNPLTITIDGNKTIGATFTKDTADTDGDGFSNHDELVVHETDPADANSYPGKTLNLNISRNGNKIILQWDGGTLQKSANLEKEWINVTTDDGSPVISPFQIDINNKEEFFRVTE
;
A
#
# COMPACT_ATOMS: atom_id res chain seq x y z
N ILE A 1 69.39 60.95 36.83
CA ILE A 1 68.06 61.21 36.25
C ILE A 1 67.55 59.80 35.93
N GLU A 2 66.80 59.09 36.76
CA GLU A 2 65.93 59.44 37.89
C GLU A 2 65.90 58.28 38.90
N ASN A 3 66.05 58.58 40.19
CA ASN A 3 65.43 57.79 41.26
C ASN A 3 65.22 58.76 42.43
N PHE A 4 64.16 59.55 42.37
CA PHE A 4 63.71 60.38 43.48
C PHE A 4 62.46 59.72 44.06
N GLY A 5 62.68 58.88 45.07
CA GLY A 5 61.67 58.51 46.04
C GLY A 5 61.69 59.52 47.20
N ASP A 6 60.60 60.24 47.31
CA ASP A 6 60.10 60.98 48.47
C ASP A 6 60.85 62.26 48.93
N LEU A 7 60.42 63.40 48.38
CA LEU A 7 60.60 64.73 48.96
C LEU A 7 59.31 65.16 49.67
N SER A 8 59.01 64.56 50.82
CA SER A 8 57.94 65.05 51.71
C SER A 8 58.37 65.18 53.17
N SER A 9 59.55 65.75 53.43
CA SER A 9 59.81 66.51 54.67
C SER A 9 61.10 67.34 54.58
N ALA A 10 61.12 68.32 53.68
CA ALA A 10 62.08 69.41 53.78
C ALA A 10 61.35 70.61 54.37
N ASP A 11 61.48 70.75 55.70
CA ASP A 11 61.09 71.92 56.46
C ASP A 11 61.98 73.10 56.03
N ALA A 12 61.43 73.98 55.19
CA ALA A 12 62.08 75.22 54.81
C ALA A 12 61.81 76.31 55.87
N ASN A 13 62.48 76.22 57.02
CA ASN A 13 63.04 77.37 57.74
C ASN A 13 63.61 76.97 59.11
N SER A 14 64.92 77.03 59.27
CA SER A 14 65.54 77.87 60.31
C SER A 14 67.06 77.84 60.16
N ASP A 15 67.55 78.75 59.32
CA ASP A 15 68.85 79.36 59.54
C ASP A 15 68.84 79.99 60.95
N THR A 16 69.65 79.41 61.86
CA THR A 16 69.86 79.94 63.21
C THR A 16 71.33 79.94 63.64
N ASP A 17 72.25 80.20 62.71
CA ASP A 17 73.55 80.76 63.06
C ASP A 17 74.06 81.81 62.06
N SER A 18 74.38 82.96 62.63
CA SER A 18 74.72 84.19 61.92
C SER A 18 76.21 84.30 61.63
N ASP A 19 76.78 83.47 60.74
CA ASP A 19 78.17 83.66 60.33
C ASP A 19 78.49 83.50 58.83
N GLY A 20 77.56 83.06 57.99
CA GLY A 20 77.66 83.28 56.54
C GLY A 20 78.86 82.61 55.86
N ASP A 21 79.13 81.35 56.19
CA ASP A 21 79.90 80.44 55.34
C ASP A 21 79.04 79.27 54.82
N SER A 22 79.54 78.61 53.78
CA SER A 22 78.88 77.46 53.16
C SER A 22 79.57 76.19 53.64
N ASP A 23 78.92 75.44 54.52
CA ASP A 23 79.44 74.15 54.97
C ASP A 23 79.30 73.08 53.87
N LEU A 24 80.44 72.79 53.25
CA LEU A 24 80.63 71.69 52.31
C LEU A 24 80.83 70.41 53.14
N VAL A 25 79.77 69.62 53.32
CA VAL A 25 79.88 68.29 53.94
C VAL A 25 80.56 67.33 52.97
N GLU A 26 81.83 67.01 53.25
CA GLU A 26 82.64 66.03 52.54
C GLU A 26 82.30 64.60 53.02
N PHE A 27 81.72 63.77 52.14
CA PHE A 27 81.50 62.35 52.43
C PHE A 27 82.76 61.52 52.11
N THR A 28 83.42 60.98 53.14
CA THR A 28 84.47 59.97 53.00
C THR A 28 83.93 58.65 52.46
N LYS A 29 84.44 58.21 51.29
CA LYS A 29 84.14 56.93 50.64
C LYS A 29 84.77 55.77 51.42
N GLY A 30 83.96 55.02 52.16
CA GLY A 30 84.33 53.71 52.71
C GLY A 30 84.51 52.68 51.60
N THR A 31 85.63 51.96 51.62
CA THR A 31 85.91 50.83 50.72
C THR A 31 85.14 49.59 51.19
N ASN A 32 83.88 49.47 50.80
CA ASN A 32 83.23 48.17 50.72
C ASN A 32 83.76 47.47 49.45
N PRO A 33 84.09 46.16 49.47
CA PRO A 33 84.38 45.45 48.23
C PRO A 33 83.16 45.60 47.32
N LYS A 34 83.36 46.23 46.16
CA LYS A 34 82.33 46.39 45.14
C LYS A 34 81.96 44.97 44.69
N VAL A 35 80.80 44.49 45.15
CA VAL A 35 80.20 43.27 44.60
C VAL A 35 79.98 43.57 43.11
N ALA A 36 80.33 42.63 42.23
CA ALA A 36 80.10 42.83 40.80
C ALA A 36 78.59 42.97 40.58
N ASP A 37 78.17 43.94 39.78
CA ASP A 37 76.77 44.05 39.32
C ASP A 37 76.71 43.49 37.91
N TYR A 38 75.63 42.78 37.61
CA TYR A 38 75.34 42.21 36.30
C TYR A 38 74.00 42.69 35.78
N ASP A 39 73.89 42.87 34.47
CA ASP A 39 72.64 43.22 33.80
C ASP A 39 71.85 41.94 33.48
N VAL A 40 70.60 41.89 33.94
CA VAL A 40 69.64 40.81 33.66
C VAL A 40 68.50 41.39 32.83
N THR A 41 68.31 40.85 31.62
CA THR A 41 67.24 41.27 30.70
C THR A 41 66.28 40.11 30.47
N PHE A 42 64.98 40.36 30.61
CA PHE A 42 63.90 39.45 30.27
C PHE A 42 63.35 39.82 28.88
N SER A 43 63.15 38.81 28.04
CA SER A 43 62.49 38.91 26.74
C SER A 43 61.21 38.09 26.79
N LEU A 44 60.07 38.72 26.56
CA LEU A 44 58.77 38.03 26.51
C LEU A 44 58.53 37.32 25.17
N GLY A 45 59.40 37.50 24.18
CA GLY A 45 59.18 36.90 22.86
C GLY A 45 57.97 37.51 22.17
N ASP A 46 57.32 36.71 21.32
CA ASP A 46 56.22 37.16 20.46
C ASP A 46 54.84 36.97 21.09
N TYR A 47 54.70 36.14 22.13
CA TYR A 47 53.41 35.71 22.70
C TYR A 47 53.17 36.20 24.14
N GLY A 48 53.89 37.24 24.56
CA GLY A 48 53.84 37.75 25.92
C GLY A 48 53.75 39.27 25.98
N THR A 49 52.71 39.78 26.64
CA THR A 49 52.48 41.22 26.81
C THR A 49 52.72 41.64 28.27
N LEU A 50 53.73 42.50 28.48
CA LEU A 50 54.12 42.99 29.82
C LEU A 50 52.97 43.73 30.51
N THR A 51 52.63 43.33 31.73
CA THR A 51 51.61 43.99 32.55
C THR A 51 52.21 44.78 33.71
N SER A 52 53.28 44.28 34.34
CA SER A 52 53.92 44.95 35.47
C SER A 52 55.39 44.51 35.67
N GLY A 53 56.18 45.30 36.43
CA GLY A 53 57.60 45.02 36.68
C GLY A 53 58.55 45.65 35.67
N SER A 54 59.75 45.06 35.49
CA SER A 54 60.80 45.61 34.61
C SER A 54 61.54 44.52 33.86
N LEU A 55 61.60 44.65 32.54
CA LEU A 55 62.32 43.74 31.64
C LEU A 55 63.85 43.87 31.73
N SER A 56 64.39 44.85 32.44
CA SER A 56 65.83 45.01 32.64
C SER A 56 66.13 45.38 34.09
N GLN A 57 67.04 44.65 34.72
CA GLN A 57 67.40 44.81 36.12
C GLN A 57 68.92 44.73 36.30
N ARG A 58 69.46 45.51 37.25
CA ARG A 58 70.87 45.47 37.62
C ARG A 58 71.01 44.76 38.97
N ILE A 59 71.61 43.57 38.97
CA ILE A 59 71.61 42.64 40.11
C ILE A 59 73.04 42.44 40.65
N ASN A 60 73.19 42.47 41.98
CA ASN A 60 74.46 42.14 42.63
C ASN A 60 74.80 40.66 42.43
N ALA A 61 76.07 40.33 42.21
CA ALA A 61 76.56 38.97 42.11
C ALA A 61 76.12 38.11 43.32
N GLY A 62 75.50 36.97 43.06
CA GLY A 62 74.96 36.05 44.05
C GLY A 62 73.52 36.34 44.51
N ALA A 63 72.91 37.46 44.11
CA ALA A 63 71.49 37.73 44.31
C ALA A 63 70.65 37.20 43.13
N GLY A 64 69.34 37.05 43.32
CA GLY A 64 68.39 36.69 42.27
C GLY A 64 67.70 37.90 41.64
N ALA A 65 67.25 37.76 40.40
CA ALA A 65 66.37 38.74 39.73
C ALA A 65 64.89 38.47 40.06
N THR A 66 64.03 39.47 39.87
CA THR A 66 62.57 39.30 40.01
C THR A 66 61.95 39.17 38.62
N ALA A 67 61.15 38.14 38.35
CA ALA A 67 60.48 38.02 37.05
C ALA A 67 59.48 39.17 36.84
N PRO A 68 59.33 39.70 35.61
CA PRO A 68 58.24 40.62 35.25
C PRO A 68 56.88 39.89 35.30
N GLU A 69 55.80 40.65 35.48
CA GLU A 69 54.43 40.15 35.29
C GLU A 69 53.97 40.47 33.86
N PHE A 70 53.32 39.52 33.20
CA PHE A 70 52.83 39.63 31.84
C PHE A 70 51.61 38.72 31.66
N VAL A 71 50.89 38.89 30.55
CA VAL A 71 49.85 37.96 30.08
C VAL A 71 50.33 37.28 28.81
N THR A 72 49.88 36.06 28.57
CA THR A 72 50.09 35.35 27.32
C THR A 72 49.02 35.76 26.31
N ASP A 73 49.36 35.69 25.04
CA ASP A 73 48.37 35.83 23.97
C ASP A 73 47.51 34.55 23.90
N ASP A 74 46.28 34.67 23.41
CA ASP A 74 45.38 33.52 23.20
C ASP A 74 46.06 32.46 22.32
N TYR A 75 45.77 31.19 22.59
CA TYR A 75 46.32 29.96 22.01
C TYR A 75 47.76 29.61 22.43
N TRP A 76 48.26 30.27 23.48
CA TRP A 76 49.61 30.05 23.99
C TRP A 76 49.67 30.07 25.52
N VAL A 77 50.34 29.07 26.09
CA VAL A 77 50.62 28.99 27.53
C VAL A 77 52.10 29.23 27.83
N PHE A 78 52.38 29.97 28.90
CA PHE A 78 53.75 30.18 29.37
C PHE A 78 54.28 28.96 30.13
N THR A 79 55.31 28.30 29.60
CA THR A 79 55.87 27.08 30.19
C THR A 79 57.09 27.31 31.08
N GLY A 80 57.68 28.51 31.03
CA GLY A 80 58.77 28.90 31.91
C GLY A 80 59.81 29.79 31.26
N TRP A 81 60.92 30.00 31.96
CA TRP A 81 62.06 30.78 31.47
C TRP A 81 63.17 29.85 30.97
N ASP A 82 63.82 30.22 29.87
CA ASP A 82 64.93 29.46 29.27
C ASP A 82 66.14 29.28 30.21
N LYS A 83 66.27 30.15 31.22
CA LYS A 83 67.39 30.18 32.18
C LYS A 83 66.92 30.44 33.61
N THR A 84 67.68 29.93 34.58
CA THR A 84 67.47 30.26 35.99
C THR A 84 68.05 31.62 36.32
N PHE A 85 67.42 32.33 37.27
CA PHE A 85 67.80 33.69 37.67
C PHE A 85 67.80 33.89 39.19
N SER A 86 67.92 32.80 39.95
CA SER A 86 67.97 32.81 41.41
C SER A 86 69.36 33.19 41.97
N GLU A 87 70.43 32.96 41.23
CA GLU A 87 71.81 33.33 41.60
C GLU A 87 72.58 33.86 40.38
N ILE A 88 72.74 35.19 40.30
CA ILE A 88 73.37 35.85 39.15
C ILE A 88 74.89 35.90 39.33
N SER A 89 75.64 35.33 38.39
CA SER A 89 77.11 35.29 38.38
C SER A 89 77.75 35.95 37.15
N GLY A 90 76.93 36.47 36.24
CA GLY A 90 77.29 37.17 35.00
C GLY A 90 76.07 37.85 34.38
N ASP A 91 76.28 38.67 33.34
CA ASP A 91 75.17 39.26 32.57
C ASP A 91 74.32 38.15 31.94
N LEU A 92 72.99 38.32 31.97
CA LEU A 92 72.04 37.28 31.58
C LEU A 92 70.91 37.86 30.73
N SER A 93 70.65 37.22 29.58
CA SER A 93 69.41 37.44 28.81
C SER A 93 68.55 36.20 28.97
N ILE A 94 67.35 36.37 29.51
CA ILE A 94 66.38 35.32 29.83
C ILE A 94 65.19 35.51 28.89
N THR A 95 64.70 34.44 28.29
CA THR A 95 63.61 34.47 27.32
C THR A 95 62.46 33.60 27.84
N ALA A 96 61.24 34.12 27.76
CA ALA A 96 60.03 33.36 28.06
C ALA A 96 59.87 32.22 27.03
N GLN A 97 59.36 31.08 27.47
CA GLN A 97 59.05 29.91 26.65
C GLN A 97 57.55 29.67 26.67
N TYR A 98 57.01 29.27 25.52
CA TYR A 98 55.59 29.07 25.30
C TYR A 98 55.36 27.75 24.58
N GLU A 99 54.21 27.15 24.82
CA GLU A 99 53.66 26.02 24.06
C GLU A 99 52.24 26.38 23.61
N ALA A 100 51.76 25.73 22.55
CA ALA A 100 50.38 25.89 22.09
C ALA A 100 49.40 25.35 23.15
N ASP A 101 48.21 25.93 23.16
CA ASP A 101 47.12 25.75 24.13
C ASP A 101 45.82 25.99 23.35
N ASP A 102 45.31 24.97 22.68
CA ASP A 102 44.29 25.15 21.62
C ASP A 102 42.91 25.51 22.19
N ASP A 103 42.57 25.01 23.40
CA ASP A 103 41.32 25.28 24.11
C ASP A 103 41.39 26.50 25.07
N ASN A 104 42.58 27.07 25.29
CA ASN A 104 42.85 28.20 26.19
C ASN A 104 42.60 27.91 27.68
N ASP A 105 42.74 26.67 28.14
CA ASP A 105 42.56 26.32 29.55
C ASP A 105 43.82 26.61 30.43
N ASN A 106 44.93 27.03 29.81
CA ASN A 106 46.27 27.22 30.37
C ASN A 106 47.04 25.91 30.66
N ILE A 107 46.75 24.85 29.94
CA ILE A 107 47.52 23.62 29.86
C ILE A 107 48.14 23.56 28.47
N ALA A 108 49.40 23.11 28.40
CA ALA A 108 50.05 22.99 27.09
C ALA A 108 49.53 21.75 26.38
N ASN A 109 49.31 21.82 25.06
CA ASN A 109 48.89 20.70 24.19
C ASN A 109 49.73 19.43 24.38
N SER A 110 51.02 19.60 24.76
CA SER A 110 51.95 18.49 24.99
C SER A 110 51.65 17.66 26.26
N THR A 111 50.89 18.24 27.17
CA THR A 111 50.46 17.65 28.45
C THR A 111 48.95 17.57 28.59
N ASP A 112 48.20 18.17 27.67
CA ASP A 112 46.76 18.10 27.65
C ASP A 112 46.24 16.72 27.22
N THR A 113 45.16 16.29 27.85
CA THR A 113 44.44 15.08 27.52
C THR A 113 43.18 15.31 26.69
N ASP A 114 42.74 16.57 26.53
CA ASP A 114 41.54 17.03 25.82
C ASP A 114 41.89 18.38 25.20
N ARG A 115 42.55 18.37 24.04
CA ARG A 115 43.38 19.50 23.62
C ARG A 115 42.58 20.64 23.00
N ASP A 116 41.47 20.34 22.36
CA ASP A 116 40.52 21.31 21.82
C ASP A 116 39.35 21.61 22.78
N GLY A 117 39.23 20.84 23.87
CA GLY A 117 38.36 21.14 25.00
C GLY A 117 36.88 20.87 24.71
N ASP A 118 36.61 19.98 23.77
CA ASP A 118 35.28 19.63 23.30
C ASP A 118 34.58 18.60 24.23
N GLY A 119 35.36 17.98 25.13
CA GLY A 119 34.93 16.99 26.11
C GLY A 119 35.29 15.54 25.75
N LEU A 120 35.91 15.29 24.59
CA LEU A 120 36.42 14.01 24.13
C LEU A 120 37.94 13.95 24.32
N PHE A 121 38.43 12.99 25.10
CA PHE A 121 39.88 12.90 25.33
C PHE A 121 40.64 12.49 24.05
N ASN A 122 41.82 13.07 23.82
CA ASN A 122 42.78 12.76 22.75
C ASN A 122 42.93 11.26 22.41
N ASP A 123 42.99 10.38 23.43
CA ASP A 123 43.11 8.93 23.22
C ASP A 123 41.81 8.29 22.66
N ALA A 124 40.65 8.86 23.00
CA ALA A 124 39.33 8.47 22.50
C ALA A 124 39.09 9.02 21.09
N GLU A 125 39.48 10.27 20.82
CA GLU A 125 39.40 10.88 19.50
C GLU A 125 40.19 10.09 18.45
N ILE A 126 41.45 9.78 18.75
CA ILE A 126 42.29 8.92 17.90
C ILE A 126 41.65 7.54 17.67
N ALA A 127 40.88 7.03 18.64
CA ALA A 127 40.18 5.75 18.52
C ALA A 127 38.90 5.84 17.69
N SER A 128 38.19 6.97 17.76
CA SER A 128 36.98 7.27 16.98
C SER A 128 37.28 7.76 15.57
N GLY A 129 38.48 8.30 15.34
CA GLY A 129 38.95 8.82 14.05
C GLY A 129 38.79 10.33 13.87
N THR A 130 38.35 11.03 14.91
CA THR A 130 38.28 12.50 14.99
C THR A 130 39.67 13.12 15.20
N ASP A 131 39.80 14.45 15.03
CA ASP A 131 41.07 15.16 15.13
C ASP A 131 41.25 15.84 16.50
N PRO A 132 42.24 15.44 17.33
CA PRO A 132 42.51 16.04 18.66
C PRO A 132 42.87 17.52 18.70
N ASP A 133 42.77 18.24 17.59
CA ASP A 133 43.02 19.67 17.46
C ASP A 133 41.77 20.39 16.87
N ASP A 134 40.65 19.69 16.68
CA ASP A 134 39.44 20.17 15.99
C ASP A 134 38.16 19.68 16.67
N SER A 135 37.48 20.59 17.37
CA SER A 135 36.38 20.26 18.27
C SER A 135 35.07 19.83 17.59
N ASP A 136 35.00 19.93 16.26
CA ASP A 136 33.84 19.64 15.40
C ASP A 136 34.38 19.05 14.08
N SER A 137 34.63 17.74 14.08
CA SER A 137 35.41 17.07 13.03
C SER A 137 34.72 16.99 11.67
N ASP A 138 33.40 17.16 11.60
CA ASP A 138 32.63 17.13 10.35
C ASP A 138 31.90 18.43 9.99
N ASP A 139 32.14 19.50 10.77
CA ASP A 139 31.70 20.88 10.55
C ASP A 139 30.15 21.02 10.53
N ASP A 140 29.44 20.23 11.32
CA ASP A 140 27.97 20.21 11.35
C ASP A 140 27.36 21.11 12.44
N GLY A 141 28.20 21.58 13.38
CA GLY A 141 27.85 22.45 14.49
C GLY A 141 27.68 21.75 15.84
N LEU A 142 27.87 20.44 15.92
CA LEU A 142 28.04 19.68 17.16
C LEU A 142 29.52 19.54 17.52
N LEU A 143 29.80 19.23 18.78
CA LEU A 143 31.16 18.94 19.23
C LEU A 143 31.37 17.44 19.25
N ASP A 144 32.54 16.93 18.88
CA ASP A 144 32.78 15.48 18.82
C ASP A 144 32.45 14.79 20.17
N GLY A 145 32.69 15.49 21.28
CA GLY A 145 32.40 15.06 22.64
C GLY A 145 30.91 14.84 22.97
N VAL A 146 29.97 15.42 22.23
CA VAL A 146 28.52 15.15 22.40
C VAL A 146 28.01 14.05 21.47
N GLU A 147 28.79 13.69 20.45
CA GLU A 147 28.41 12.76 19.39
C GLU A 147 28.93 11.34 19.67
N THR A 148 28.14 10.59 20.43
CA THR A 148 28.61 9.32 21.00
C THR A 148 28.67 8.15 20.00
N GLY A 149 28.17 8.32 18.77
CA GLY A 149 28.04 7.27 17.76
C GLY A 149 27.11 6.12 18.19
N GLY A 150 26.24 6.36 19.17
CA GLY A 150 25.35 5.37 19.75
C GLY A 150 24.13 5.02 18.89
N GLY A 151 23.80 5.88 17.92
CA GLY A 151 22.58 5.80 17.09
C GLY A 151 21.29 6.00 17.88
N ILE A 152 21.36 6.65 19.04
CA ILE A 152 20.21 6.94 19.90
C ILE A 152 20.35 8.36 20.43
N PHE A 153 19.50 9.26 19.96
CA PHE A 153 19.39 10.60 20.49
C PHE A 153 18.84 10.60 21.92
N SER A 154 19.62 11.10 22.87
CA SER A 154 19.20 11.24 24.27
C SER A 154 18.87 12.69 24.60
N ASP A 155 19.80 13.61 24.35
CA ASP A 155 19.66 15.06 24.45
C ASP A 155 20.87 15.77 23.80
N SER A 156 20.97 17.09 23.92
CA SER A 156 22.05 17.90 23.34
C SER A 156 23.46 17.60 23.89
N THR A 157 23.61 16.74 24.90
CA THR A 157 24.92 16.33 25.45
C THR A 157 25.28 14.89 25.12
N ASP A 158 24.35 14.15 24.52
CA ASP A 158 24.51 12.79 24.00
C ASP A 158 23.53 12.63 22.85
N THR A 159 23.96 13.12 21.69
CA THR A 159 23.14 13.18 20.47
C THR A 159 23.04 11.82 19.80
N GLY A 160 23.94 10.89 20.11
CA GLY A 160 24.01 9.58 19.47
C GLY A 160 24.44 9.60 18.00
N THR A 161 24.70 10.78 17.45
CA THR A 161 25.18 11.03 16.09
C THR A 161 26.64 10.64 15.93
N ASN A 162 27.15 10.63 14.70
CA ASN A 162 28.51 10.21 14.41
C ASN A 162 29.38 11.42 14.06
N PRO A 163 30.46 11.71 14.82
CA PRO A 163 31.29 12.93 14.67
C PRO A 163 32.16 12.99 13.41
N LEU A 164 31.86 12.15 12.43
CA LEU A 164 32.55 12.08 11.14
C LEU A 164 31.56 12.11 9.97
N VAL A 165 30.27 12.30 10.26
CA VAL A 165 29.16 12.28 9.33
C VAL A 165 28.17 13.36 9.76
N ALA A 166 28.31 14.54 9.16
CA ALA A 166 27.53 15.74 9.43
C ALA A 166 26.00 15.62 9.26
N ASP A 167 25.49 14.47 8.82
CA ASP A 167 24.09 14.15 8.51
C ASP A 167 23.93 12.64 8.74
N THR A 168 23.68 12.26 9.98
CA THR A 168 23.79 10.88 10.49
C THR A 168 22.73 9.97 9.91
N ASP A 169 21.49 10.44 9.77
CA ASP A 169 20.39 9.64 9.21
C ASP A 169 20.22 9.82 7.70
N GLY A 170 20.76 10.88 7.10
CA GLY A 170 20.82 11.06 5.66
C GLY A 170 19.59 11.70 5.05
N ASP A 171 18.75 12.36 5.84
CA ASP A 171 17.58 13.11 5.36
C ASP A 171 17.99 14.42 4.63
N GLY A 172 19.22 14.88 4.89
CA GLY A 172 19.84 16.05 4.29
C GLY A 172 19.72 17.34 5.08
N LEU A 173 19.27 17.30 6.33
CA LEU A 173 19.60 18.25 7.39
C LEU A 173 20.94 17.84 8.03
N LEU A 174 21.56 18.77 8.76
CA LEU A 174 22.79 18.46 9.49
C LEU A 174 22.42 18.17 10.94
N ASP A 175 23.14 17.27 11.62
CA ASP A 175 22.74 16.83 12.97
C ASP A 175 22.68 18.03 13.94
N GLY A 176 23.66 18.94 13.85
CA GLY A 176 23.65 20.20 14.62
C GLY A 176 22.48 21.14 14.30
N ALA A 177 21.99 21.14 13.06
CA ALA A 177 20.82 21.92 12.66
C ALA A 177 19.53 21.30 13.22
N GLU A 178 19.43 19.98 13.24
CA GLU A 178 18.30 19.23 13.79
C GLU A 178 18.19 19.38 15.30
N VAL A 179 19.30 19.20 16.03
CA VAL A 179 19.33 19.45 17.48
C VAL A 179 18.90 20.88 17.81
N THR A 180 19.24 21.85 16.94
CA THR A 180 18.80 23.25 17.07
C THR A 180 17.31 23.43 16.77
N ALA A 181 16.77 22.74 15.76
CA ALA A 181 15.36 22.74 15.39
C ALA A 181 14.48 21.96 16.39
N GLY A 182 15.09 21.04 17.16
CA GLY A 182 14.43 20.16 18.10
C GLY A 182 13.99 18.82 17.51
N THR A 183 14.36 18.54 16.26
CA THR A 183 14.18 17.24 15.61
C THR A 183 15.23 16.24 16.08
N ASN A 184 15.07 14.97 15.72
CA ASN A 184 15.92 13.88 16.16
C ASN A 184 16.95 13.52 15.06
N PRO A 185 18.24 13.84 15.24
CA PRO A 185 19.30 13.67 14.23
C PRO A 185 19.71 12.22 13.94
N THR A 186 18.88 11.26 14.35
CA THR A 186 19.10 9.83 14.13
C THR A 186 17.91 9.17 13.45
N LEU A 187 16.92 9.97 13.05
CA LEU A 187 15.67 9.55 12.43
C LEU A 187 15.33 10.52 11.30
N GLU A 188 15.29 10.02 10.05
CA GLU A 188 14.92 10.84 8.88
C GLU A 188 13.54 11.51 9.01
N ASP A 189 12.66 10.98 9.87
CA ASP A 189 11.27 11.42 10.13
C ASP A 189 11.04 11.39 11.65
N THR A 190 11.05 12.57 12.27
CA THR A 190 11.03 12.70 13.73
C THR A 190 9.69 12.31 14.34
N ASP A 191 8.57 12.68 13.72
CA ASP A 191 7.23 12.48 14.27
C ASP A 191 6.46 11.29 13.68
N ASN A 192 7.05 10.62 12.68
CA ASN A 192 6.63 9.39 12.03
C ASN A 192 5.33 9.53 11.22
N ASP A 193 5.17 10.64 10.52
CA ASP A 193 4.01 10.92 9.67
C ASP A 193 4.22 10.56 8.19
N GLY A 194 5.46 10.24 7.80
CA GLY A 194 5.87 9.87 6.45
C GLY A 194 6.58 10.97 5.65
N LEU A 195 6.74 12.17 6.21
CA LEU A 195 7.61 13.22 5.68
C LEU A 195 8.99 13.16 6.35
N ILE A 196 10.02 13.64 5.64
CA ILE A 196 11.35 13.77 6.23
C ILE A 196 11.49 15.17 6.83
N ASP A 197 12.21 15.31 7.94
CA ASP A 197 12.31 16.57 8.69
C ASP A 197 12.74 17.74 7.79
N LYS A 198 13.64 17.48 6.83
CA LYS A 198 14.09 18.46 5.83
C LYS A 198 12.99 19.19 5.07
N VAL A 199 11.89 18.50 4.74
CA VAL A 199 10.81 19.12 3.92
C VAL A 199 9.82 19.90 4.77
N GLU A 200 9.89 19.76 6.08
CA GLU A 200 8.93 20.30 7.04
C GLU A 200 9.46 21.57 7.71
N THR A 201 9.24 22.70 7.05
CA THR A 201 9.88 23.96 7.46
C THR A 201 9.23 24.63 8.68
N GLY A 202 8.09 24.11 9.17
CA GLY A 202 7.29 24.72 10.23
C GLY A 202 6.76 26.11 9.87
N SER A 203 6.71 26.45 8.57
CA SER A 203 6.29 27.77 8.10
C SER A 203 4.78 27.99 8.18
N GLY A 204 4.00 26.90 8.28
CA GLY A 204 2.54 26.88 8.22
C GLY A 204 2.00 27.27 6.83
N THR A 205 2.80 27.11 5.79
CA THR A 205 2.42 27.43 4.41
C THR A 205 2.99 26.38 3.48
N PHE A 206 2.11 25.60 2.86
CA PHE A 206 2.50 24.65 1.83
C PHE A 206 3.03 25.38 0.59
N VAL A 207 4.27 25.07 0.21
CA VAL A 207 4.88 25.57 -1.03
C VAL A 207 4.88 24.46 -2.08
N ASP A 208 5.51 23.34 -1.77
CA ASP A 208 5.51 22.09 -2.55
C ASP A 208 6.05 20.94 -1.68
N LYS A 209 6.22 19.74 -2.25
CA LYS A 209 6.72 18.57 -1.51
C LYS A 209 8.14 18.68 -0.92
N SER A 210 8.90 19.72 -1.30
CA SER A 210 10.22 20.00 -0.74
C SER A 210 10.20 21.08 0.34
N ASP A 211 9.03 21.70 0.56
CA ASP A 211 8.73 22.67 1.60
C ASP A 211 7.22 22.62 1.87
N THR A 212 6.81 21.65 2.69
CA THR A 212 5.41 21.36 3.02
C THR A 212 4.83 22.39 3.99
N GLY A 213 5.69 23.14 4.68
CA GLY A 213 5.32 24.08 5.72
C GLY A 213 4.81 23.44 7.02
N THR A 214 4.71 22.12 7.06
CA THR A 214 4.28 21.32 8.22
C THR A 214 5.34 21.33 9.30
N ASN A 215 4.96 20.90 10.49
CA ASN A 215 5.81 20.93 11.67
C ASN A 215 6.41 19.54 11.93
N PRO A 216 7.74 19.36 11.84
CA PRO A 216 8.41 18.04 11.95
C PRO A 216 8.35 17.40 13.35
N LEU A 217 7.62 18.02 14.28
CA LEU A 217 7.45 17.56 15.65
C LEU A 217 5.99 17.19 15.95
N VAL A 218 5.10 17.31 14.97
CA VAL A 218 3.67 17.14 15.09
C VAL A 218 3.14 16.51 13.80
N ALA A 219 2.96 15.19 13.85
CA ALA A 219 2.53 14.34 12.73
C ALA A 219 1.18 14.70 12.06
N ASP A 220 0.45 15.67 12.60
CA ASP A 220 -0.84 16.17 12.15
C ASP A 220 -0.86 17.66 12.54
N SER A 221 -0.30 18.50 11.66
CA SER A 221 0.05 19.89 11.93
C SER A 221 -1.17 20.77 12.18
N ASP A 222 -2.28 20.50 11.50
CA ASP A 222 -3.53 21.26 11.65
C ASP A 222 -4.54 20.62 12.62
N GLY A 223 -4.34 19.35 12.98
CA GLY A 223 -5.09 18.64 14.00
C GLY A 223 -6.43 18.08 13.51
N ASP A 224 -6.57 17.84 12.21
CA ASP A 224 -7.81 17.35 11.61
C ASP A 224 -7.97 15.82 11.62
N GLY A 225 -6.89 15.11 11.97
CA GLY A 225 -6.86 13.66 12.09
C GLY A 225 -6.29 12.93 10.87
N LEU A 226 -5.91 13.64 9.81
CA LEU A 226 -5.03 13.16 8.74
C LEU A 226 -3.58 13.45 9.11
N LEU A 227 -2.66 12.64 8.59
CA LEU A 227 -1.21 12.85 8.81
C LEU A 227 -0.66 13.69 7.67
N ASP A 228 0.28 14.60 7.95
CA ASP A 228 0.76 15.56 6.95
C ASP A 228 1.38 14.85 5.73
N GLY A 229 2.07 13.74 5.96
CA GLY A 229 2.60 12.87 4.90
C GLY A 229 1.55 12.20 4.02
N VAL A 230 0.37 11.88 4.57
CA VAL A 230 -0.75 11.32 3.79
C VAL A 230 -1.33 12.38 2.88
N GLU A 231 -1.60 13.57 3.39
CA GLU A 231 -2.16 14.68 2.61
C GLU A 231 -1.20 15.13 1.51
N THR A 232 0.10 15.23 1.81
CA THR A 232 1.14 15.60 0.85
C THR A 232 1.22 14.61 -0.33
N GLU A 233 1.05 13.31 -0.10
CA GLU A 233 1.00 12.30 -1.17
C GLU A 233 -0.28 12.40 -2.01
N LEU A 234 -1.42 12.78 -1.43
CA LEU A 234 -2.65 13.02 -2.18
C LEU A 234 -2.53 14.18 -3.17
N VAL A 235 -1.92 15.28 -2.76
CA VAL A 235 -1.60 16.42 -3.65
C VAL A 235 -0.85 15.94 -4.90
N ASN A 236 0.05 14.96 -4.75
CA ASN A 236 0.84 14.44 -5.87
C ASN A 236 0.04 13.54 -6.82
N LYS A 237 -0.88 12.71 -6.31
CA LYS A 237 -1.75 11.87 -7.15
C LYS A 237 -2.68 12.72 -8.02
N ILE A 238 -3.28 13.76 -7.45
CA ILE A 238 -4.24 14.64 -8.13
C ILE A 238 -3.58 15.43 -9.27
N ASN A 239 -2.37 15.96 -9.02
CA ASN A 239 -1.60 16.64 -10.06
C ASN A 239 -1.16 15.70 -11.20
N SER A 240 -1.33 14.39 -11.02
CA SER A 240 -0.97 13.34 -11.97
C SER A 240 -2.20 12.62 -12.58
N ALA A 241 -3.42 12.91 -12.13
CA ALA A 241 -4.63 12.22 -12.55
C ALA A 241 -5.04 12.61 -13.99
N PRO A 242 -5.48 11.65 -14.84
CA PRO A 242 -5.99 11.95 -16.16
C PRO A 242 -7.38 12.61 -16.06
N LYS A 243 -7.53 13.80 -16.64
CA LYS A 243 -8.85 14.45 -16.84
C LYS A 243 -9.77 13.52 -17.64
N GLY A 244 -11.01 13.36 -17.20
CA GLY A 244 -12.05 12.55 -17.84
C GLY A 244 -12.27 12.86 -19.33
N ASP A 245 -12.75 11.86 -20.07
CA ASP A 245 -12.73 11.77 -21.55
C ASP A 245 -13.49 12.90 -22.31
N ASP A 246 -14.32 13.70 -21.64
CA ASP A 246 -15.11 14.79 -22.25
C ASP A 246 -14.60 16.21 -21.93
N VAL A 247 -13.53 16.36 -21.13
CA VAL A 247 -12.94 17.66 -20.78
C VAL A 247 -11.97 18.11 -21.89
N PRO A 248 -12.05 19.35 -22.40
CA PRO A 248 -11.12 19.81 -23.42
C PRO A 248 -9.68 19.85 -22.88
N ASP A 249 -8.73 19.39 -23.71
CA ASP A 249 -7.30 19.53 -23.45
C ASP A 249 -6.92 21.03 -23.43
N ALA A 250 -6.86 21.57 -22.21
CA ALA A 250 -6.81 23.00 -21.94
C ALA A 250 -5.48 23.41 -21.31
N ILE A 251 -4.93 24.53 -21.77
CA ILE A 251 -3.69 25.10 -21.25
C ILE A 251 -4.00 25.84 -19.95
N SER A 252 -3.45 25.37 -18.83
CA SER A 252 -3.61 26.06 -17.55
C SER A 252 -2.97 27.46 -17.58
N ILE A 253 -3.69 28.47 -17.09
CA ILE A 253 -3.21 29.86 -16.98
C ILE A 253 -3.06 30.32 -15.52
N GLY A 254 -3.22 29.40 -14.56
CA GLY A 254 -2.99 29.62 -13.13
C GLY A 254 -4.26 29.65 -12.27
N SER A 255 -4.05 29.96 -10.99
CA SER A 255 -5.09 30.06 -9.95
C SER A 255 -5.22 31.48 -9.43
N PHE A 256 -6.44 31.92 -9.15
CA PHE A 256 -6.75 33.30 -8.73
C PHE A 256 -7.81 33.33 -7.63
N GLU A 257 -7.80 34.36 -6.79
CA GLU A 257 -8.79 34.55 -5.73
C GLU A 257 -10.22 34.73 -6.26
N PRO A 258 -11.27 34.26 -5.54
CA PRO A 258 -12.65 34.50 -5.92
C PRO A 258 -12.97 35.99 -6.00
N GLY A 259 -13.84 36.35 -6.94
CA GLY A 259 -14.29 37.71 -7.13
C GLY A 259 -14.43 38.08 -8.60
N LEU A 260 -14.49 39.38 -8.85
CA LEU A 260 -14.59 39.90 -10.21
C LEU A 260 -13.24 39.73 -10.92
N ILE A 261 -13.23 38.98 -12.02
CA ILE A 261 -12.04 38.73 -12.84
C ILE A 261 -12.37 39.07 -14.29
N SER A 262 -11.38 39.58 -15.02
CA SER A 262 -11.49 39.84 -16.45
C SER A 262 -10.46 39.04 -17.25
N PHE A 263 -10.90 38.56 -18.40
CA PHE A 263 -10.09 37.87 -19.40
C PHE A 263 -10.17 38.65 -20.69
N ASP A 264 -9.02 38.93 -21.29
CA ASP A 264 -8.95 39.65 -22.55
C ASP A 264 -7.97 38.99 -23.51
N THR A 265 -8.17 39.25 -24.80
CA THR A 265 -7.36 38.69 -25.89
C THR A 265 -6.32 39.68 -26.42
N LEU A 266 -6.03 40.75 -25.65
CA LEU A 266 -5.18 41.85 -26.07
C LEU A 266 -3.77 41.34 -26.41
N GLY A 267 -3.33 41.62 -27.64
CA GLY A 267 -2.02 41.22 -28.12
C GLY A 267 -1.99 39.88 -28.85
N SER A 268 -3.17 39.29 -29.10
CA SER A 268 -3.32 38.20 -30.06
C SER A 268 -2.84 38.62 -31.46
N ASN A 269 -2.26 37.68 -32.21
CA ASN A 269 -1.90 37.90 -33.62
C ASN A 269 -3.12 37.91 -34.54
N THR A 270 -4.21 37.31 -34.07
CA THR A 270 -5.54 37.43 -34.69
C THR A 270 -6.17 38.77 -34.32
N SER A 271 -6.69 39.48 -35.33
CA SER A 271 -7.26 40.82 -35.15
C SER A 271 -8.73 40.80 -34.72
N ASP A 272 -9.43 39.70 -34.95
CA ASP A 272 -10.88 39.53 -34.73
C ASP A 272 -11.05 38.21 -33.95
N THR A 273 -11.31 38.32 -32.65
CA THR A 273 -11.27 37.18 -31.71
C THR A 273 -12.56 37.09 -30.92
N GLU A 274 -13.02 35.88 -30.65
CA GLU A 274 -14.13 35.61 -29.76
C GLU A 274 -13.68 34.74 -28.59
N ILE A 275 -14.31 34.96 -27.46
CA ILE A 275 -14.01 34.26 -26.21
C ILE A 275 -15.31 33.73 -25.59
N GLY A 276 -15.26 32.50 -25.10
CA GLY A 276 -16.31 31.86 -24.31
C GLY A 276 -15.73 31.33 -23.00
N LEU A 277 -16.48 31.46 -21.91
CA LEU A 277 -16.14 30.92 -20.60
C LEU A 277 -17.19 29.90 -20.18
N TYR A 278 -16.70 28.72 -19.79
CA TYR A 278 -17.49 27.58 -19.34
C TYR A 278 -17.14 27.25 -17.89
N ASP A 279 -18.08 26.68 -17.15
CA ASP A 279 -17.79 26.00 -15.87
C ASP A 279 -17.22 24.58 -16.08
N SER A 280 -17.02 23.85 -14.99
CA SER A 280 -16.47 22.48 -15.00
C SER A 280 -17.32 21.48 -15.78
N GLU A 281 -18.64 21.67 -15.75
CA GLU A 281 -19.63 20.81 -16.41
C GLU A 281 -19.81 21.13 -17.91
N GLY A 282 -19.02 22.08 -18.42
CA GLY A 282 -19.09 22.52 -19.81
C GLY A 282 -20.33 23.34 -20.12
N VAL A 283 -20.96 23.98 -19.13
CA VAL A 283 -22.04 24.96 -19.31
C VAL A 283 -21.46 26.34 -19.61
N LEU A 284 -21.94 26.97 -20.68
CA LEU A 284 -21.47 28.29 -21.09
C LEU A 284 -21.99 29.38 -20.14
N LEU A 285 -21.07 30.09 -19.49
CA LEU A 285 -21.37 31.17 -18.55
C LEU A 285 -21.49 32.52 -19.24
N ILE A 286 -20.51 32.86 -20.07
CA ILE A 286 -20.45 34.14 -20.78
C ILE A 286 -19.63 34.00 -22.05
N THR A 287 -19.97 34.80 -23.06
CA THR A 287 -19.19 34.93 -24.28
C THR A 287 -19.11 36.40 -24.69
N ASN A 288 -18.07 36.73 -25.45
CA ASN A 288 -17.97 37.97 -26.17
C ASN A 288 -17.34 37.75 -27.54
N ASP A 289 -17.87 38.47 -28.53
CA ASP A 289 -17.46 38.44 -29.93
C ASP A 289 -16.61 39.68 -30.29
N ASP A 290 -16.80 40.82 -29.60
CA ASP A 290 -16.08 42.05 -29.90
C ASP A 290 -16.15 43.07 -28.75
N THR A 291 -15.00 43.63 -28.37
CA THR A 291 -14.95 44.76 -27.44
C THR A 291 -14.50 46.04 -28.17
N PRO A 292 -15.30 47.13 -28.17
CA PRO A 292 -14.94 48.41 -28.79
C PRO A 292 -13.61 48.98 -28.30
N GLU A 293 -13.27 48.72 -27.04
CA GLU A 293 -12.03 49.13 -26.37
C GLU A 293 -10.78 48.43 -26.94
N LEU A 294 -10.93 47.27 -27.60
CA LEU A 294 -9.82 46.43 -28.08
C LEU A 294 -9.79 46.22 -29.60
N SER A 295 -10.52 47.04 -30.38
CA SER A 295 -10.44 47.05 -31.85
C SER A 295 -10.64 45.66 -32.50
N PHE A 296 -11.73 45.00 -32.13
CA PHE A 296 -12.16 43.64 -32.53
C PHE A 296 -11.54 42.47 -31.75
N GLN A 297 -10.79 42.76 -30.70
CA GLN A 297 -10.42 41.75 -29.72
C GLN A 297 -11.48 41.67 -28.62
N SER A 298 -11.61 40.49 -28.03
CA SER A 298 -12.66 40.17 -27.07
C SER A 298 -12.20 40.28 -25.63
N MET A 299 -13.12 40.68 -24.77
CA MET A 299 -12.98 40.70 -23.32
C MET A 299 -14.26 40.21 -22.64
N ILE A 300 -14.10 39.35 -21.64
CA ILE A 300 -15.17 38.95 -20.72
C ILE A 300 -14.77 39.28 -19.30
N GLN A 301 -15.76 39.56 -18.47
CA GLN A 301 -15.56 39.71 -17.04
C GLN A 301 -16.77 39.15 -16.31
N LEU A 302 -16.52 38.40 -15.25
CA LEU A 302 -17.57 37.77 -14.46
C LEU A 302 -17.12 37.71 -13.00
N GLU A 303 -18.09 37.79 -12.09
CA GLU A 303 -17.84 37.49 -10.69
C GLU A 303 -17.79 35.98 -10.56
N LEU A 304 -16.57 35.45 -10.44
CA LEU A 304 -16.31 34.03 -10.38
C LEU A 304 -16.16 33.62 -8.92
N VAL A 305 -16.84 32.53 -8.58
CA VAL A 305 -16.76 31.90 -7.26
C VAL A 305 -15.75 30.75 -7.32
N LYS A 306 -15.56 30.04 -6.21
CA LYS A 306 -14.68 28.87 -6.16
C LYS A 306 -15.06 27.86 -7.26
N GLY A 307 -14.10 27.40 -8.06
CA GLY A 307 -14.31 26.38 -9.09
C GLY A 307 -13.27 26.40 -10.23
N THR A 308 -13.31 25.36 -11.06
CA THR A 308 -12.54 25.25 -12.31
C THR A 308 -13.34 25.82 -13.46
N TYR A 309 -12.71 26.67 -14.28
CA TYR A 309 -13.36 27.27 -15.45
C TYR A 309 -12.51 27.07 -16.70
N TYR A 310 -13.18 26.97 -17.84
CA TYR A 310 -12.56 26.75 -19.14
C TYR A 310 -12.85 27.90 -20.08
N ILE A 311 -11.81 28.37 -20.77
CA ILE A 311 -11.88 29.49 -21.69
C ILE A 311 -11.60 28.96 -23.09
N ALA A 312 -12.58 29.09 -23.98
CA ALA A 312 -12.39 28.83 -25.41
C ALA A 312 -12.15 30.14 -26.14
N ILE A 313 -11.09 30.21 -26.94
CA ILE A 313 -10.81 31.34 -27.82
C ILE A 313 -10.75 30.89 -29.27
N HIS A 314 -11.39 31.65 -30.16
CA HIS A 314 -11.38 31.41 -31.60
C HIS A 314 -11.54 32.73 -32.40
N GLN A 315 -11.68 32.63 -33.73
CA GLN A 315 -11.79 33.75 -34.68
C GLN A 315 -13.18 33.88 -35.33
N TYR A 316 -13.48 35.11 -35.77
CA TYR A 316 -14.77 35.62 -36.28
C TYR A 316 -15.83 34.60 -36.70
N ASN A 317 -17.08 34.86 -36.26
CA ASN A 317 -18.24 33.98 -36.42
C ASN A 317 -18.12 32.64 -35.68
N THR A 318 -17.51 32.62 -34.51
CA THR A 318 -17.56 31.47 -33.60
C THR A 318 -18.87 31.48 -32.80
N GLU A 319 -19.56 30.35 -32.75
CA GLU A 319 -20.73 30.15 -31.90
C GLU A 319 -20.38 29.18 -30.76
N PHE A 320 -20.51 29.65 -29.53
CA PHE A 320 -20.32 28.87 -28.31
C PHE A 320 -21.65 28.24 -27.92
N GLY A 321 -21.72 26.91 -27.96
CA GLY A 321 -22.87 26.12 -27.53
C GLY A 321 -23.07 26.18 -26.02
N GLY A 322 -24.30 25.91 -25.58
CA GLY A 322 -24.71 26.15 -24.20
C GLY A 322 -24.20 25.13 -23.18
N ASN A 323 -23.88 23.91 -23.59
CA ASN A 323 -23.44 22.80 -22.73
C ASN A 323 -22.36 21.97 -23.45
N ASN A 324 -21.73 21.02 -22.74
CA ASN A 324 -20.80 20.02 -23.27
C ASN A 324 -19.61 20.61 -24.05
N PHE A 325 -19.11 21.79 -23.63
CA PHE A 325 -17.99 22.47 -24.28
C PHE A 325 -18.14 22.65 -25.80
N GLU A 326 -19.37 22.72 -26.30
CA GLU A 326 -19.62 22.79 -27.75
C GLU A 326 -19.17 24.15 -28.30
N VAL A 327 -18.30 24.14 -29.31
CA VAL A 327 -17.87 25.34 -30.04
C VAL A 327 -17.92 25.05 -31.54
N THR A 328 -18.63 25.87 -32.30
CA THR A 328 -18.74 25.72 -33.75
C THR A 328 -18.16 26.92 -34.48
N SER A 329 -17.33 26.67 -35.49
CA SER A 329 -16.77 27.70 -36.36
C SER A 329 -16.72 27.23 -37.81
N THR A 330 -16.65 28.16 -38.76
CA THR A 330 -16.67 27.90 -40.21
C THR A 330 -15.35 28.23 -40.92
N VAL A 331 -14.30 28.55 -40.15
CA VAL A 331 -13.06 29.11 -40.71
C VAL A 331 -11.85 28.22 -40.43
N GLU A 332 -11.15 27.86 -41.51
CA GLU A 332 -10.02 26.92 -41.50
C GLU A 332 -8.69 27.68 -41.69
N ALA A 333 -8.13 28.24 -40.60
CA ALA A 333 -6.81 28.87 -40.62
C ALA A 333 -6.06 28.69 -39.29
N THR A 334 -4.75 28.39 -39.37
CA THR A 334 -3.85 28.37 -38.20
C THR A 334 -3.64 29.77 -37.65
N GLN A 335 -3.80 29.93 -36.35
CA GLN A 335 -3.77 31.22 -35.69
C GLN A 335 -3.15 31.14 -34.30
N SER A 336 -2.70 32.29 -33.82
CA SER A 336 -2.08 32.47 -32.50
C SER A 336 -2.95 33.40 -31.67
N PHE A 337 -3.42 32.87 -30.54
CA PHE A 337 -4.26 33.59 -29.60
C PHE A 337 -3.51 33.77 -28.28
N LYS A 338 -3.70 34.95 -27.69
CA LYS A 338 -3.23 35.30 -26.36
C LYS A 338 -4.44 35.49 -25.46
N VAL A 339 -4.35 34.99 -24.23
CA VAL A 339 -5.29 35.31 -23.14
C VAL A 339 -4.51 35.99 -22.03
N ASN A 340 -5.06 37.09 -21.51
CA ASN A 340 -4.55 37.80 -20.35
C ASN A 340 -5.60 37.73 -19.23
N VAL A 341 -5.14 37.52 -18.00
CA VAL A 341 -5.97 37.49 -16.79
C VAL A 341 -5.69 38.74 -15.96
N ARG A 342 -6.75 39.40 -15.48
CA ARG A 342 -6.66 40.60 -14.64
C ARG A 342 -7.67 40.53 -13.50
N SER A 343 -7.29 41.03 -12.34
CA SER A 343 -8.22 41.20 -11.22
C SER A 343 -9.14 42.39 -11.43
N GLY A 344 -10.39 42.24 -11.00
CA GLY A 344 -11.41 43.28 -11.02
C GLY A 344 -12.04 43.49 -12.39
N SER A 345 -12.74 44.63 -12.51
CA SER A 345 -13.27 45.07 -13.81
C SER A 345 -12.14 45.32 -14.79
N PHE A 346 -12.39 45.02 -16.06
CA PHE A 346 -11.41 45.23 -17.10
C PHE A 346 -10.96 46.70 -17.18
N ASP A 347 -9.66 46.91 -17.02
CA ASP A 347 -8.95 48.16 -17.30
C ASP A 347 -7.62 47.80 -17.98
N ILE A 348 -7.35 48.40 -19.14
CA ILE A 348 -6.16 48.13 -19.94
C ILE A 348 -4.86 48.52 -19.21
N GLU A 349 -4.96 49.45 -18.25
CA GLU A 349 -3.84 49.93 -17.45
C GLU A 349 -3.57 49.07 -16.20
N ASN A 350 -4.46 48.12 -15.85
CA ASN A 350 -4.20 47.21 -14.74
C ASN A 350 -3.03 46.26 -15.05
N ASP A 351 -2.41 45.69 -14.02
CA ASP A 351 -1.38 44.66 -14.22
C ASP A 351 -2.02 43.36 -14.74
N ILE A 352 -1.30 42.68 -15.62
CA ILE A 352 -1.65 41.32 -16.07
C ILE A 352 -1.18 40.35 -14.98
N MET A 353 -2.11 39.64 -14.36
CA MET A 353 -1.80 38.66 -13.32
C MET A 353 -1.19 37.38 -13.92
N ALA A 354 -1.70 36.97 -15.07
CA ALA A 354 -1.13 35.89 -15.87
C ALA A 354 -1.46 36.09 -17.35
N GLU A 355 -0.63 35.54 -18.22
CA GLU A 355 -0.89 35.48 -19.65
C GLU A 355 -0.43 34.15 -20.23
N SER A 356 -1.14 33.68 -21.24
CA SER A 356 -0.75 32.52 -22.02
C SER A 356 -0.99 32.77 -23.49
N THR A 357 -0.14 32.19 -24.34
CA THR A 357 -0.22 32.31 -25.79
C THR A 357 0.00 30.95 -26.41
N SER A 358 -0.90 30.54 -27.30
CA SER A 358 -0.74 29.28 -28.04
C SER A 358 -1.35 29.39 -29.43
N GLU A 359 -1.11 28.35 -30.23
CA GLU A 359 -1.51 28.25 -31.63
C GLU A 359 -2.41 27.04 -31.83
N SER A 360 -3.50 27.22 -32.57
CA SER A 360 -4.39 26.14 -32.98
C SER A 360 -4.68 26.21 -34.47
N ALA A 361 -4.82 25.03 -35.09
CA ALA A 361 -5.27 24.89 -36.46
C ALA A 361 -6.71 24.39 -36.46
N ASN A 362 -7.63 25.24 -36.92
CA ASN A 362 -9.05 24.94 -37.19
C ASN A 362 -9.93 24.62 -35.96
N ASN A 363 -9.36 24.46 -34.77
CA ASN A 363 -10.10 24.18 -33.53
C ASN A 363 -10.03 25.37 -32.57
N PRO A 364 -11.05 25.56 -31.69
CA PRO A 364 -10.93 26.46 -30.56
C PRO A 364 -9.71 26.11 -29.71
N LEU A 365 -9.02 27.13 -29.23
CA LEU A 365 -7.94 26.96 -28.27
C LEU A 365 -8.53 27.04 -26.86
N TRP A 366 -8.25 26.04 -26.05
CA TRP A 366 -8.77 25.94 -24.70
C TRP A 366 -7.71 26.32 -23.67
N PHE A 367 -8.13 27.10 -22.68
CA PHE A 367 -7.36 27.42 -21.49
C PHE A 367 -8.17 27.06 -20.26
N SER A 368 -7.51 26.70 -19.16
CA SER A 368 -8.19 26.46 -17.88
C SER A 368 -7.70 27.42 -16.82
N VAL A 369 -8.62 27.88 -15.98
CA VAL A 369 -8.34 28.80 -14.88
C VAL A 369 -9.03 28.30 -13.61
N GLN A 370 -8.31 28.32 -12.49
CA GLN A 370 -8.84 27.95 -11.19
C GLN A 370 -9.21 29.23 -10.43
N ILE A 371 -10.48 29.41 -10.05
CA ILE A 371 -10.92 30.56 -9.24
C ILE A 371 -11.25 30.11 -7.84
N GLY A 372 -10.74 30.83 -6.85
CA GLY A 372 -10.42 30.22 -5.58
C GLY A 372 -9.45 29.09 -5.84
N SER A 373 -8.30 29.13 -5.17
CA SER A 373 -7.87 27.84 -4.66
C SER A 373 -9.10 27.30 -3.91
N ALA A 374 -9.57 26.10 -4.24
CA ALA A 374 -9.88 25.29 -3.08
C ALA A 374 -8.66 25.48 -2.16
N PRO A 375 -8.78 25.74 -0.84
CA PRO A 375 -7.71 25.23 0.00
C PRO A 375 -7.40 23.86 -0.59
N SER A 376 -6.15 23.59 -1.01
CA SER A 376 -5.85 22.24 -1.48
C SER A 376 -6.51 21.37 -0.43
N VAL A 377 -7.45 20.51 -0.82
CA VAL A 377 -8.28 19.75 0.14
C VAL A 377 -7.40 18.69 0.83
N TYR A 378 -6.10 18.92 0.80
CA TYR A 378 -4.95 18.08 1.02
C TYR A 378 -3.77 19.03 1.34
N ASP A 379 -4.02 20.29 1.75
CA ASP A 379 -3.01 21.17 2.34
C ASP A 379 -2.82 20.67 3.76
N PRO A 380 -1.66 20.11 4.11
CA PRO A 380 -1.44 19.56 5.45
C PRO A 380 -1.38 20.64 6.56
N ASN A 381 -1.63 21.90 6.21
CA ASN A 381 -1.71 23.01 7.14
C ASN A 381 -3.14 23.58 7.27
N ILE A 382 -4.15 22.94 6.67
CA ILE A 382 -5.55 23.39 6.66
C ILE A 382 -6.49 22.23 6.93
N ASP A 383 -7.14 22.27 8.10
CA ASP A 383 -8.23 21.36 8.50
C ASP A 383 -9.28 21.23 7.40
N ASN A 384 -9.26 20.08 6.73
CA ASN A 384 -10.05 19.78 5.54
C ASN A 384 -10.62 18.33 5.55
N SER A 385 -10.35 17.55 6.60
CA SER A 385 -10.77 16.16 6.75
C SER A 385 -12.29 15.90 6.64
N ASP A 386 -13.12 16.94 6.80
CA ASP A 386 -14.58 16.91 6.64
C ASP A 386 -15.06 17.33 5.24
N SER A 387 -14.14 17.64 4.33
CA SER A 387 -14.46 17.99 2.94
C SER A 387 -14.96 16.77 2.18
N ASP A 388 -15.96 16.98 1.35
CA ASP A 388 -16.55 16.03 0.41
C ASP A 388 -16.37 16.69 -0.97
N SER A 389 -15.29 16.32 -1.66
CA SER A 389 -14.75 17.09 -2.80
C SER A 389 -15.53 16.83 -4.09
N ASP A 390 -15.91 15.58 -4.33
CA ASP A 390 -16.69 15.13 -5.48
C ASP A 390 -18.21 15.09 -5.19
N ASN A 391 -18.63 15.22 -3.93
CA ASN A 391 -20.03 15.26 -3.48
C ASN A 391 -20.76 13.91 -3.58
N ASP A 392 -20.01 12.84 -3.41
CA ASP A 392 -20.49 11.45 -3.45
C ASP A 392 -21.17 11.02 -2.12
N GLY A 393 -20.91 11.79 -1.05
CA GLY A 393 -21.43 11.61 0.30
C GLY A 393 -20.44 11.01 1.31
N SER A 394 -19.21 10.72 0.90
CA SER A 394 -18.08 10.39 1.75
C SER A 394 -17.22 11.63 2.00
N ILE A 395 -16.74 11.79 3.24
CA ILE A 395 -15.78 12.84 3.55
C ILE A 395 -14.36 12.33 3.33
N LEU A 396 -13.41 13.24 3.14
CA LEU A 396 -12.01 12.92 2.88
C LEU A 396 -11.43 11.88 3.84
N SER A 397 -11.67 12.04 5.15
CA SER A 397 -11.18 11.07 6.13
C SER A 397 -11.77 9.66 5.99
N GLU A 398 -12.97 9.53 5.42
CA GLU A 398 -13.58 8.25 5.06
C GLU A 398 -12.97 7.68 3.78
N GLU A 399 -12.75 8.52 2.78
CA GLU A 399 -12.15 8.13 1.49
C GLU A 399 -10.71 7.65 1.65
N ILE A 400 -9.90 8.37 2.43
CA ILE A 400 -8.53 7.94 2.80
C ILE A 400 -8.56 6.57 3.47
N ALA A 401 -9.54 6.33 4.35
CA ALA A 401 -9.66 5.08 5.07
C ALA A 401 -10.15 3.92 4.18
N ALA A 402 -11.02 4.21 3.21
CA ALA A 402 -11.51 3.26 2.21
C ALA A 402 -10.47 2.99 1.11
N GLY A 403 -9.58 3.95 0.84
CA GLY A 403 -8.62 3.93 -0.25
C GLY A 403 -9.20 4.36 -1.60
N THR A 404 -10.37 5.00 -1.60
CA THR A 404 -11.04 5.59 -2.76
C THR A 404 -10.32 6.86 -3.23
N ASP A 405 -10.63 7.34 -4.44
CA ASP A 405 -10.06 8.59 -4.97
C ASP A 405 -10.96 9.78 -4.60
N PRO A 406 -10.51 10.74 -3.76
CA PRO A 406 -11.33 11.87 -3.30
C PRO A 406 -11.82 12.86 -4.36
N LEU A 407 -11.60 12.57 -5.64
CA LEU A 407 -12.04 13.37 -6.77
C LEU A 407 -12.86 12.54 -7.77
N ASP A 408 -13.14 11.28 -7.45
CA ASP A 408 -13.84 10.33 -8.29
C ASP A 408 -15.02 9.76 -7.51
N GLU A 409 -16.22 10.21 -7.86
CA GLU A 409 -17.44 9.91 -7.10
C GLU A 409 -17.84 8.42 -7.10
N ASP A 410 -17.21 7.60 -7.96
CA ASP A 410 -17.45 6.17 -8.19
C ASP A 410 -16.12 5.48 -8.56
N SER A 411 -15.32 5.14 -7.54
CA SER A 411 -13.92 4.71 -7.69
C SER A 411 -13.73 3.39 -8.46
N ASP A 412 -14.78 2.58 -8.62
CA ASP A 412 -14.73 1.31 -9.35
C ASP A 412 -15.63 1.22 -10.60
N ASP A 413 -16.27 2.34 -10.95
CA ASP A 413 -17.10 2.56 -12.15
C ASP A 413 -18.29 1.60 -12.28
N ASP A 414 -18.91 1.17 -11.17
CA ASP A 414 -20.03 0.24 -11.18
C ASP A 414 -21.42 0.91 -11.22
N GLY A 415 -21.47 2.22 -10.97
CA GLY A 415 -22.65 3.04 -10.96
C GLY A 415 -23.25 3.30 -9.57
N ILE A 416 -22.60 2.87 -8.48
CA ILE A 416 -22.86 3.30 -7.11
C ILE A 416 -21.73 4.23 -6.66
N LEU A 417 -22.09 5.32 -5.98
CA LEU A 417 -21.11 6.28 -5.48
C LEU A 417 -20.39 5.73 -4.23
N ASP A 418 -19.12 6.07 -4.02
CA ASP A 418 -18.32 5.47 -2.93
C ASP A 418 -18.97 5.69 -1.55
N GLY A 419 -19.50 6.88 -1.28
CA GLY A 419 -20.24 7.21 -0.06
C GLY A 419 -21.57 6.48 0.07
N ALA A 420 -22.22 6.17 -1.06
CA ALA A 420 -23.42 5.34 -1.08
C ALA A 420 -23.08 3.86 -0.78
N GLU A 421 -21.95 3.37 -1.29
CA GLU A 421 -21.42 2.04 -1.01
C GLU A 421 -20.99 1.87 0.44
N ALA A 422 -20.27 2.84 0.99
CA ALA A 422 -19.91 2.87 2.40
C ALA A 422 -21.15 2.77 3.31
N THR A 423 -22.27 3.38 2.87
CA THR A 423 -23.57 3.28 3.56
C THR A 423 -24.26 1.92 3.35
N ALA A 424 -24.15 1.34 2.15
CA ALA A 424 -24.73 0.03 1.81
C ALA A 424 -23.94 -1.16 2.39
N GLY A 425 -22.65 -0.94 2.69
CA GLY A 425 -21.71 -1.96 3.15
C GLY A 425 -21.03 -2.74 2.02
N THR A 426 -21.19 -2.31 0.76
CA THR A 426 -20.40 -2.78 -0.39
C THR A 426 -19.00 -2.17 -0.35
N ASN A 427 -18.11 -2.64 -1.23
CA ASN A 427 -16.72 -2.21 -1.26
C ASN A 427 -16.48 -1.28 -2.45
N PRO A 428 -16.20 0.02 -2.22
CA PRO A 428 -16.08 1.03 -3.29
C PRO A 428 -14.84 0.93 -4.17
N LEU A 429 -14.13 -0.20 -4.10
CA LEU A 429 -12.98 -0.52 -4.93
C LEU A 429 -13.18 -1.85 -5.66
N SER A 430 -14.41 -2.36 -5.67
CA SER A 430 -14.79 -3.67 -6.17
C SER A 430 -16.24 -3.67 -6.65
N ASN A 431 -16.40 -3.48 -7.95
CA ASN A 431 -17.67 -3.52 -8.67
C ASN A 431 -18.50 -4.82 -8.58
N ASP A 432 -18.11 -5.79 -7.75
CA ASP A 432 -18.76 -7.09 -7.51
C ASP A 432 -18.33 -7.55 -6.09
N SER A 433 -19.01 -7.04 -5.07
CA SER A 433 -18.63 -7.16 -3.66
C SER A 433 -18.66 -8.60 -3.14
N ASP A 434 -19.56 -9.43 -3.63
CA ASP A 434 -19.72 -10.82 -3.20
C ASP A 434 -19.10 -11.85 -4.16
N SER A 435 -18.60 -11.39 -5.32
CA SER A 435 -17.94 -12.18 -6.36
C SER A 435 -18.84 -13.24 -7.02
N ASP A 436 -20.14 -12.98 -7.13
CA ASP A 436 -21.08 -13.85 -7.84
C ASP A 436 -21.11 -13.60 -9.37
N GLY A 437 -20.60 -12.45 -9.81
CA GLY A 437 -20.50 -12.01 -11.19
C GLY A 437 -21.61 -11.08 -11.68
N LEU A 438 -22.50 -10.63 -10.81
CA LEU A 438 -23.28 -9.39 -10.95
C LEU A 438 -22.44 -8.22 -10.44
N VAL A 439 -22.77 -7.00 -10.90
CA VAL A 439 -22.12 -5.79 -10.37
C VAL A 439 -23.02 -5.13 -9.33
N ASP A 440 -22.47 -4.54 -8.28
CA ASP A 440 -23.28 -4.06 -7.15
C ASP A 440 -24.33 -3.04 -7.64
N GLY A 441 -23.97 -2.19 -8.60
CA GLY A 441 -24.87 -1.25 -9.29
C GLY A 441 -26.13 -1.84 -9.93
N VAL A 442 -26.18 -3.15 -10.25
CA VAL A 442 -27.42 -3.81 -10.72
C VAL A 442 -28.22 -4.47 -9.59
N GLU A 443 -27.63 -4.65 -8.42
CA GLU A 443 -28.15 -5.36 -7.25
C GLU A 443 -28.79 -4.41 -6.24
N THR A 444 -29.96 -3.90 -6.58
CA THR A 444 -30.58 -2.79 -5.84
C THR A 444 -31.06 -3.10 -4.41
N GLY A 445 -30.95 -4.35 -3.93
CA GLY A 445 -31.42 -4.78 -2.61
C GLY A 445 -32.94 -4.66 -2.40
N THR A 446 -33.70 -4.44 -3.46
CA THR A 446 -35.15 -4.19 -3.37
C THR A 446 -35.99 -5.44 -3.17
N GLY A 447 -35.40 -6.63 -3.32
CA GLY A 447 -36.09 -7.93 -3.31
C GLY A 447 -37.05 -8.11 -4.48
N THR A 448 -36.96 -7.28 -5.53
CA THR A 448 -37.87 -7.29 -6.68
C THR A 448 -37.08 -7.36 -7.98
N PHE A 449 -37.09 -8.52 -8.62
CA PHE A 449 -36.50 -8.69 -9.95
C PHE A 449 -37.26 -7.92 -11.03
N VAL A 450 -36.59 -6.95 -11.65
CA VAL A 450 -37.12 -6.17 -12.78
C VAL A 450 -36.55 -6.73 -14.10
N ASP A 451 -35.23 -6.74 -14.23
CA ASP A 451 -34.47 -7.29 -15.35
C ASP A 451 -32.98 -7.46 -14.97
N SER A 452 -32.11 -7.76 -15.95
CA SER A 452 -30.68 -7.97 -15.71
C SER A 452 -29.90 -6.73 -15.27
N ASN A 453 -30.47 -5.53 -15.42
CA ASN A 453 -29.84 -4.28 -15.00
C ASN A 453 -30.45 -3.73 -13.70
N ASN A 454 -31.41 -4.46 -13.13
CA ASN A 454 -31.99 -4.22 -11.82
C ASN A 454 -32.55 -5.56 -11.31
N THR A 455 -31.65 -6.34 -10.76
CA THR A 455 -31.92 -7.71 -10.30
C THR A 455 -32.69 -7.69 -8.99
N GLY A 456 -32.54 -6.63 -8.20
CA GLY A 456 -33.16 -6.48 -6.89
C GLY A 456 -32.55 -7.39 -5.81
N THR A 457 -31.48 -8.12 -6.14
CA THR A 457 -30.70 -8.97 -5.25
C THR A 457 -29.88 -8.13 -4.28
N ASP A 458 -29.35 -8.76 -3.24
CA ASP A 458 -28.48 -8.13 -2.23
C ASP A 458 -27.02 -8.26 -2.67
N PRO A 459 -26.29 -7.15 -2.92
CA PRO A 459 -24.92 -7.18 -3.46
C PRO A 459 -23.88 -7.83 -2.53
N LEU A 460 -24.29 -8.17 -1.31
CA LEU A 460 -23.42 -8.83 -0.32
C LEU A 460 -23.67 -10.34 -0.25
N LEU A 461 -24.59 -10.89 -1.04
CA LEU A 461 -25.05 -12.26 -0.94
C LEU A 461 -25.11 -12.95 -2.30
N THR A 462 -24.20 -13.91 -2.50
CA THR A 462 -24.13 -14.68 -3.75
C THR A 462 -25.40 -15.47 -4.11
N ASP A 463 -26.37 -15.56 -3.21
CA ASP A 463 -27.64 -16.29 -3.32
C ASP A 463 -28.65 -15.58 -2.41
N THR A 464 -29.36 -14.60 -2.96
CA THR A 464 -30.23 -13.70 -2.19
C THR A 464 -31.43 -14.42 -1.55
N ASP A 465 -31.96 -15.44 -2.20
CA ASP A 465 -33.16 -16.16 -1.73
C ASP A 465 -32.90 -17.49 -1.02
N ASP A 466 -31.62 -17.79 -0.78
CA ASP A 466 -31.09 -18.95 -0.05
C ASP A 466 -31.51 -20.31 -0.64
N ASP A 467 -31.65 -20.39 -1.97
CA ASP A 467 -32.15 -21.59 -2.63
C ASP A 467 -31.02 -22.56 -3.10
N ASN A 468 -29.76 -22.15 -2.98
CA ASN A 468 -28.51 -22.79 -3.45
C ASN A 468 -28.27 -22.66 -4.95
N VAL A 469 -28.81 -21.64 -5.60
CA VAL A 469 -28.43 -21.21 -6.95
C VAL A 469 -28.02 -19.75 -6.84
N SER A 470 -26.86 -19.38 -7.40
CA SER A 470 -26.42 -17.99 -7.29
C SER A 470 -27.24 -17.06 -8.17
N ASP A 471 -27.35 -15.82 -7.75
CA ASP A 471 -28.17 -14.80 -8.39
C ASP A 471 -27.78 -14.62 -9.86
N LYS A 472 -26.47 -14.55 -10.15
CA LYS A 472 -25.95 -14.51 -11.52
C LYS A 472 -26.43 -15.67 -12.41
N ILE A 473 -26.49 -16.89 -11.87
CA ILE A 473 -26.91 -18.08 -12.62
C ILE A 473 -28.40 -18.00 -12.95
N GLU A 474 -29.20 -17.47 -12.04
CA GLU A 474 -30.63 -17.29 -12.21
C GLU A 474 -30.96 -16.25 -13.27
N VAL A 475 -30.31 -15.09 -13.18
CA VAL A 475 -30.41 -14.01 -14.15
C VAL A 475 -30.02 -14.51 -15.56
N ASP A 476 -28.90 -15.19 -15.71
CA ASP A 476 -28.44 -15.77 -16.98
C ASP A 476 -29.43 -16.79 -17.57
N GLN A 477 -30.21 -17.45 -16.72
CA GLN A 477 -31.17 -18.48 -17.10
C GLN A 477 -32.62 -18.03 -17.06
N ASN A 478 -32.86 -16.73 -16.89
CA ASN A 478 -34.19 -16.09 -16.84
C ASN A 478 -35.10 -16.68 -15.74
N THR A 479 -34.53 -16.98 -14.58
CA THR A 479 -35.29 -17.22 -13.35
C THR A 479 -35.15 -16.02 -12.42
N ASN A 480 -36.08 -15.88 -11.47
CA ASN A 480 -36.11 -14.78 -10.52
C ASN A 480 -35.20 -15.10 -9.31
N PRO A 481 -34.07 -14.39 -9.12
CA PRO A 481 -33.14 -14.61 -8.01
C PRO A 481 -33.66 -14.18 -6.62
N ASN A 482 -34.87 -13.63 -6.55
CA ASN A 482 -35.51 -13.20 -5.30
C ASN A 482 -36.70 -14.09 -4.91
N ASP A 483 -36.86 -15.27 -5.51
CA ASP A 483 -37.93 -16.22 -5.21
C ASP A 483 -37.43 -17.66 -5.28
N ALA A 484 -37.18 -18.25 -4.10
CA ALA A 484 -36.66 -19.61 -3.93
C ALA A 484 -37.51 -20.74 -4.59
N ASN A 485 -38.68 -20.43 -5.16
CA ASN A 485 -39.48 -21.35 -5.97
C ASN A 485 -39.26 -21.21 -7.48
N SER A 486 -38.44 -20.26 -7.89
CA SER A 486 -38.14 -19.89 -9.26
C SER A 486 -36.66 -20.13 -9.52
N TYR A 487 -36.28 -21.37 -9.80
CA TYR A 487 -34.89 -21.75 -10.05
C TYR A 487 -34.70 -22.41 -11.41
N PRO A 488 -33.47 -22.40 -11.95
CA PRO A 488 -33.18 -23.13 -13.17
C PRO A 488 -33.29 -24.64 -12.97
N THR A 489 -33.80 -25.32 -13.99
CA THR A 489 -34.03 -26.77 -13.93
C THR A 489 -33.28 -27.52 -15.01
N ARG A 490 -33.00 -28.79 -14.74
CA ARG A 490 -32.29 -29.72 -15.63
C ARG A 490 -33.00 -31.05 -15.68
N THR A 491 -32.92 -31.67 -16.85
CA THR A 491 -33.56 -32.97 -17.09
C THR A 491 -32.61 -34.10 -16.76
N LEU A 492 -33.09 -35.08 -16.01
CA LEU A 492 -32.48 -36.39 -15.88
C LEU A 492 -33.21 -37.37 -16.79
N THR A 493 -32.50 -37.94 -17.75
CA THR A 493 -33.05 -38.88 -18.74
C THR A 493 -32.48 -40.27 -18.48
N ALA A 494 -33.35 -41.26 -18.27
CA ALA A 494 -32.96 -42.66 -18.23
C ALA A 494 -32.93 -43.22 -19.67
N GLU A 495 -31.82 -43.83 -20.06
CA GLU A 495 -31.73 -44.55 -21.33
C GLU A 495 -32.58 -45.83 -21.29
N ALA A 496 -33.09 -46.23 -22.45
CA ALA A 496 -33.78 -47.50 -22.59
C ALA A 496 -32.79 -48.66 -22.35
N THR A 497 -33.06 -49.46 -21.33
CA THR A 497 -32.23 -50.61 -20.97
C THR A 497 -32.83 -51.93 -21.46
N SER A 498 -31.97 -52.92 -21.71
CA SER A 498 -32.37 -54.31 -21.94
C SER A 498 -32.18 -55.11 -20.66
N ASN A 499 -33.16 -55.93 -20.29
CA ASN A 499 -33.12 -56.87 -19.16
C ASN A 499 -33.11 -56.22 -17.76
N GLY A 500 -33.73 -55.05 -17.65
CA GLY A 500 -33.92 -54.31 -16.41
C GLY A 500 -34.50 -52.93 -16.68
N SER A 501 -34.68 -52.15 -15.63
CA SER A 501 -35.21 -50.78 -15.67
C SER A 501 -34.44 -49.84 -14.74
N ILE A 502 -34.55 -48.53 -15.00
CA ILE A 502 -34.02 -47.46 -14.15
C ILE A 502 -35.20 -46.62 -13.70
N THR A 503 -35.21 -46.16 -12.44
CA THR A 503 -36.23 -45.21 -11.94
C THR A 503 -36.20 -43.89 -12.72
N SER A 504 -37.38 -43.28 -12.85
CA SER A 504 -37.86 -42.34 -13.87
C SER A 504 -36.96 -41.19 -14.34
N THR A 505 -37.34 -40.67 -15.51
CA THR A 505 -36.96 -39.36 -16.05
C THR A 505 -37.72 -38.26 -15.34
N ASP A 506 -37.02 -37.30 -14.76
CA ASP A 506 -37.63 -36.17 -14.07
C ASP A 506 -36.85 -34.88 -14.31
N THR A 507 -37.51 -33.76 -14.05
CA THR A 507 -36.89 -32.43 -14.05
C THR A 507 -36.53 -32.08 -12.61
N HIS A 508 -35.29 -31.69 -12.40
CA HIS A 508 -34.75 -31.36 -11.09
C HIS A 508 -34.20 -29.95 -11.10
N LYS A 509 -34.20 -29.31 -9.94
CA LYS A 509 -33.47 -28.07 -9.71
C LYS A 509 -31.97 -28.27 -10.00
N LEU A 510 -31.32 -27.26 -10.56
CA LEU A 510 -29.86 -27.25 -10.76
C LEU A 510 -29.13 -27.45 -9.41
N GLY A 511 -28.07 -28.25 -9.39
CA GLY A 511 -27.33 -28.60 -8.17
C GLY A 511 -28.01 -29.62 -7.25
N ALA A 512 -29.28 -29.96 -7.48
CA ALA A 512 -30.00 -30.91 -6.61
C ALA A 512 -29.39 -32.31 -6.66
N ASN A 513 -29.38 -33.00 -5.52
CA ASN A 513 -29.04 -34.41 -5.44
C ASN A 513 -30.29 -35.28 -5.59
N THR A 514 -30.28 -36.21 -6.54
CA THR A 514 -31.36 -37.18 -6.75
C THR A 514 -30.81 -38.60 -6.74
N THR A 515 -31.64 -39.58 -6.38
CA THR A 515 -31.24 -40.99 -6.30
C THR A 515 -31.92 -41.79 -7.41
N VAL A 516 -31.10 -42.49 -8.21
CA VAL A 516 -31.57 -43.45 -9.22
C VAL A 516 -31.35 -44.88 -8.74
N THR A 517 -32.29 -45.75 -9.05
CA THR A 517 -32.23 -47.18 -8.73
C THR A 517 -32.37 -48.00 -9.99
N ALA A 518 -31.43 -48.92 -10.21
CA ALA A 518 -31.52 -49.92 -11.25
C ALA A 518 -32.25 -51.16 -10.71
N THR A 519 -33.32 -51.59 -11.37
CA THR A 519 -34.07 -52.80 -11.05
C THR A 519 -33.84 -53.84 -12.16
N PRO A 520 -33.03 -54.88 -11.92
CA PRO A 520 -32.85 -55.95 -12.89
C PRO A 520 -34.15 -56.71 -13.17
N ASP A 521 -34.34 -57.15 -14.41
CA ASP A 521 -35.40 -58.11 -14.72
C ASP A 521 -35.10 -59.47 -14.07
N LEU A 522 -36.12 -60.31 -13.95
CA LEU A 522 -35.98 -61.66 -13.40
C LEU A 522 -34.84 -62.43 -14.10
N GLY A 523 -33.94 -63.02 -13.32
CA GLY A 523 -32.77 -63.76 -13.83
C GLY A 523 -31.57 -62.90 -14.24
N TYR A 524 -31.61 -61.58 -14.03
CA TYR A 524 -30.49 -60.67 -14.31
C TYR A 524 -29.98 -60.01 -13.03
N LEU A 525 -28.71 -59.58 -13.08
CA LEU A 525 -28.04 -58.79 -12.05
C LEU A 525 -27.66 -57.43 -12.63
N PHE A 526 -27.75 -56.39 -11.80
CA PHE A 526 -27.20 -55.08 -12.14
C PHE A 526 -25.66 -55.18 -12.17
N SER A 527 -25.05 -54.68 -13.25
CA SER A 527 -23.61 -54.72 -13.43
C SER A 527 -22.96 -53.36 -13.18
N ALA A 528 -23.37 -52.33 -13.94
CA ALA A 528 -22.83 -50.99 -13.82
C ALA A 528 -23.73 -49.92 -14.44
N TRP A 529 -23.60 -48.68 -13.95
CA TRP A 529 -24.14 -47.47 -14.58
C TRP A 529 -23.31 -47.06 -15.81
N THR A 530 -23.96 -46.36 -16.73
CA THR A 530 -23.40 -45.86 -18.00
C THR A 530 -24.00 -44.49 -18.34
N GLY A 531 -23.47 -43.80 -19.37
CA GLY A 531 -23.86 -42.44 -19.73
C GLY A 531 -23.10 -41.41 -18.89
N ASP A 532 -23.81 -40.46 -18.30
CA ASP A 532 -23.27 -39.41 -17.42
C ASP A 532 -23.03 -39.90 -15.97
N ALA A 533 -23.13 -41.22 -15.73
CA ALA A 533 -22.72 -41.87 -14.48
C ALA A 533 -21.91 -43.15 -14.75
N SER A 534 -21.26 -43.64 -13.70
CA SER A 534 -20.50 -44.88 -13.73
C SER A 534 -20.48 -45.55 -12.35
N GLY A 535 -19.92 -46.76 -12.27
CA GLY A 535 -19.82 -47.52 -11.03
C GLY A 535 -20.94 -48.53 -10.85
N SER A 536 -20.89 -49.26 -9.72
CA SER A 536 -21.78 -50.39 -9.41
C SER A 536 -22.63 -50.18 -8.16
N ASP A 537 -22.57 -49.00 -7.53
CA ASP A 537 -23.40 -48.68 -6.37
C ASP A 537 -24.86 -48.54 -6.81
N ASN A 538 -25.76 -49.25 -6.14
CA ASN A 538 -27.19 -49.23 -6.45
C ASN A 538 -28.00 -49.31 -5.14
N PRO A 539 -28.76 -48.26 -4.77
CA PRO A 539 -29.03 -47.04 -5.53
C PRO A 539 -27.81 -46.11 -5.71
N LEU A 540 -27.84 -45.25 -6.73
CA LEU A 540 -26.82 -44.23 -7.01
C LEU A 540 -27.38 -42.83 -6.78
N THR A 541 -26.66 -41.99 -6.04
CA THR A 541 -26.96 -40.56 -5.91
C THR A 541 -26.21 -39.75 -6.96
N ILE A 542 -26.90 -38.86 -7.65
CA ILE A 542 -26.39 -38.01 -8.72
C ILE A 542 -26.68 -36.56 -8.39
N THR A 543 -25.67 -35.70 -8.49
CA THR A 543 -25.83 -34.24 -8.48
C THR A 543 -26.20 -33.76 -9.86
N ILE A 544 -27.26 -32.95 -9.97
CA ILE A 544 -27.80 -32.44 -11.23
C ILE A 544 -27.13 -31.10 -11.58
N ASP A 545 -25.87 -31.13 -12.04
CA ASP A 545 -25.11 -29.95 -12.52
C ASP A 545 -25.39 -29.57 -14.00
N GLY A 546 -26.27 -30.33 -14.66
CA GLY A 546 -26.56 -30.20 -16.10
C GLY A 546 -27.62 -31.20 -16.53
N ASN A 547 -28.03 -31.15 -17.81
CA ASN A 547 -28.90 -32.19 -18.37
C ASN A 547 -28.11 -33.50 -18.43
N LYS A 548 -28.63 -34.54 -17.77
CA LYS A 548 -27.94 -35.82 -17.62
C LYS A 548 -28.70 -36.95 -18.28
N THR A 549 -27.96 -37.88 -18.87
CA THR A 549 -28.47 -39.10 -19.48
C THR A 549 -27.79 -40.30 -18.84
N ILE A 550 -28.57 -41.19 -18.21
CA ILE A 550 -28.07 -42.32 -17.43
C ILE A 550 -28.59 -43.63 -18.00
N GLY A 551 -27.70 -44.56 -18.31
CA GLY A 551 -28.01 -45.93 -18.68
C GLY A 551 -27.57 -46.93 -17.60
N ALA A 552 -28.05 -48.17 -17.69
CA ALA A 552 -27.64 -49.26 -16.82
C ALA A 552 -27.41 -50.53 -17.63
N THR A 553 -26.39 -51.29 -17.22
CA THR A 553 -26.07 -52.59 -17.81
C THR A 553 -26.49 -53.71 -16.87
N PHE A 554 -27.18 -54.70 -17.44
CA PHE A 554 -27.65 -55.88 -16.73
C PHE A 554 -27.03 -57.13 -17.36
N THR A 555 -26.47 -58.00 -16.53
CA THR A 555 -25.86 -59.27 -16.96
C THR A 555 -26.69 -60.42 -16.44
N LYS A 556 -26.76 -61.52 -17.19
CA LYS A 556 -27.43 -62.74 -16.72
C LYS A 556 -26.83 -63.19 -15.40
N ASP A 557 -27.68 -63.64 -14.48
CA ASP A 557 -27.22 -64.32 -13.28
C ASP A 557 -26.76 -65.75 -13.65
N THR A 558 -25.46 -65.90 -13.90
CA THR A 558 -24.85 -67.19 -14.27
C THR A 558 -24.46 -68.03 -13.05
N ALA A 559 -24.76 -67.57 -11.82
CA ALA A 559 -24.52 -68.39 -10.64
C ALA A 559 -25.43 -69.62 -10.67
N ASP A 560 -24.91 -70.74 -10.18
CA ASP A 560 -25.64 -71.98 -9.95
C ASP A 560 -25.68 -72.13 -8.42
N THR A 561 -26.77 -71.66 -7.80
CA THR A 561 -26.82 -71.47 -6.34
C THR A 561 -26.97 -72.79 -5.60
N ASP A 562 -27.65 -73.76 -6.20
CA ASP A 562 -27.96 -75.05 -5.59
C ASP A 562 -27.12 -76.22 -6.16
N GLY A 563 -26.36 -75.97 -7.23
CA GLY A 563 -25.39 -76.89 -7.82
C GLY A 563 -26.01 -77.93 -8.75
N ASP A 564 -27.23 -77.70 -9.24
CA ASP A 564 -27.95 -78.66 -10.09
C ASP A 564 -27.52 -78.63 -11.56
N GLY A 565 -26.67 -77.65 -11.92
CA GLY A 565 -26.10 -77.48 -13.25
C GLY A 565 -26.84 -76.48 -14.14
N PHE A 566 -27.89 -75.83 -13.65
CA PHE A 566 -28.53 -74.69 -14.30
C PHE A 566 -28.12 -73.38 -13.61
N SER A 567 -28.02 -72.30 -14.40
CA SER A 567 -27.81 -70.98 -13.79
C SER A 567 -29.13 -70.41 -13.28
N ASN A 568 -29.08 -69.58 -12.23
CA ASN A 568 -30.20 -68.83 -11.68
C ASN A 568 -31.02 -68.12 -12.77
N HIS A 569 -30.37 -67.54 -13.79
CA HIS A 569 -31.05 -66.97 -14.96
C HIS A 569 -31.90 -68.02 -15.69
N ASP A 570 -31.30 -69.14 -16.05
CA ASP A 570 -31.96 -70.18 -16.84
C ASP A 570 -33.07 -70.85 -16.02
N GLU A 571 -32.87 -71.03 -14.73
CA GLU A 571 -33.91 -71.52 -13.82
C GLU A 571 -35.11 -70.59 -13.76
N LEU A 572 -34.90 -69.30 -13.49
CA LEU A 572 -36.00 -68.35 -13.35
C LEU A 572 -36.68 -68.02 -14.69
N VAL A 573 -35.92 -67.91 -15.78
CA VAL A 573 -36.40 -67.34 -17.07
C VAL A 573 -36.70 -68.42 -18.11
N VAL A 574 -35.96 -69.54 -18.10
CA VAL A 574 -36.10 -70.61 -19.11
C VAL A 574 -36.89 -71.80 -18.56
N HIS A 575 -36.71 -72.14 -17.29
CA HIS A 575 -37.25 -73.35 -16.67
C HIS A 575 -38.41 -73.08 -15.72
N GLU A 576 -38.57 -71.84 -15.25
CA GLU A 576 -39.53 -71.41 -14.23
C GLU A 576 -39.42 -72.25 -12.93
N THR A 577 -38.18 -72.57 -12.56
CA THR A 577 -37.82 -73.35 -11.36
C THR A 577 -37.28 -72.46 -10.24
N ASP A 578 -37.08 -73.05 -9.06
CA ASP A 578 -36.61 -72.35 -7.86
C ASP A 578 -35.09 -72.50 -7.74
N PRO A 579 -34.29 -71.43 -7.93
CA PRO A 579 -32.82 -71.52 -7.94
C PRO A 579 -32.18 -71.89 -6.61
N ALA A 580 -32.97 -71.98 -5.54
CA ALA A 580 -32.49 -72.36 -4.23
C ALA A 580 -32.80 -73.84 -3.88
N ASP A 581 -33.50 -74.57 -4.75
CA ASP A 581 -33.89 -75.96 -4.52
C ASP A 581 -33.42 -76.84 -5.69
N ALA A 582 -32.33 -77.57 -5.46
CA ALA A 582 -31.72 -78.49 -6.43
C ALA A 582 -32.64 -79.63 -6.90
N ASN A 583 -33.87 -79.74 -6.37
CA ASN A 583 -34.90 -80.68 -6.81
C ASN A 583 -36.03 -80.02 -7.62
N SER A 584 -35.95 -78.71 -7.84
CA SER A 584 -36.87 -77.91 -8.63
C SER A 584 -36.49 -78.02 -10.09
N TYR A 585 -36.92 -79.09 -10.75
CA TYR A 585 -36.61 -79.31 -12.16
C TYR A 585 -37.71 -78.73 -13.07
N PRO A 586 -37.38 -78.35 -14.33
CA PRO A 586 -38.36 -77.95 -15.35
C PRO A 586 -39.29 -79.12 -15.68
N GLY A 587 -40.28 -79.32 -14.83
CA GLY A 587 -41.10 -80.51 -14.82
C GLY A 587 -42.27 -80.38 -15.76
N LYS A 588 -42.15 -80.97 -16.96
CA LYS A 588 -43.36 -81.58 -17.54
C LYS A 588 -43.66 -82.84 -16.74
N THR A 589 -44.75 -82.81 -15.98
CA THR A 589 -45.27 -83.99 -15.28
C THR A 589 -45.47 -85.13 -16.28
N LEU A 590 -44.67 -86.19 -16.17
CA LEU A 590 -44.84 -87.39 -16.97
C LEU A 590 -45.83 -88.30 -16.24
N ASN A 591 -47.09 -88.28 -16.66
CA ASN A 591 -48.08 -89.20 -16.13
C ASN A 591 -47.80 -90.61 -16.68
N LEU A 592 -47.31 -91.49 -15.82
CA LEU A 592 -47.11 -92.91 -16.12
C LEU A 592 -48.27 -93.71 -15.54
N ASN A 593 -49.01 -94.39 -16.41
CA ASN A 593 -50.01 -95.36 -15.96
C ASN A 593 -49.30 -96.61 -15.47
N ILE A 594 -49.40 -96.88 -14.17
CA ILE A 594 -48.86 -98.09 -13.57
C ILE A 594 -49.92 -99.19 -13.65
N SER A 595 -49.63 -100.26 -14.39
CA SER A 595 -50.48 -101.44 -14.45
C SER A 595 -49.70 -102.71 -14.07
N ARG A 596 -50.41 -103.71 -13.53
CA ARG A 596 -49.79 -104.96 -13.09
C ARG A 596 -50.28 -106.09 -13.97
N ASN A 597 -49.36 -106.81 -14.62
CA ASN A 597 -49.67 -108.00 -15.40
C ASN A 597 -48.88 -109.20 -14.85
N GLY A 598 -49.50 -109.91 -13.91
CA GLY A 598 -48.83 -110.94 -13.12
C GLY A 598 -47.72 -110.36 -12.24
N ASN A 599 -46.54 -110.98 -12.23
CA ASN A 599 -45.39 -110.55 -11.42
C ASN A 599 -44.60 -109.38 -12.06
N LYS A 600 -45.13 -108.76 -13.11
CA LYS A 600 -44.51 -107.60 -13.77
C LYS A 600 -45.33 -106.35 -13.48
N ILE A 601 -44.65 -105.30 -13.01
CA ILE A 601 -45.18 -103.94 -13.04
C ILE A 601 -44.85 -103.37 -14.42
N ILE A 602 -45.87 -102.90 -15.12
CA ILE A 602 -45.78 -102.27 -16.42
C ILE A 602 -46.03 -100.79 -16.20
N LEU A 603 -45.00 -99.98 -16.45
CA LEU A 603 -45.11 -98.53 -16.52
C LEU A 603 -45.42 -98.18 -17.97
N GLN A 604 -46.62 -97.67 -18.23
CA GLN A 604 -47.04 -97.25 -19.57
C GLN A 604 -47.15 -95.73 -19.63
N TRP A 605 -46.31 -95.13 -20.46
CA TRP A 605 -46.44 -93.74 -20.86
C TRP A 605 -47.71 -93.58 -21.70
N ASP A 606 -48.56 -92.61 -21.33
CA ASP A 606 -49.86 -92.41 -21.97
C ASP A 606 -49.81 -91.71 -23.34
N GLY A 607 -48.60 -91.39 -23.82
CA GLY A 607 -48.35 -90.90 -25.18
C GLY A 607 -48.14 -89.39 -25.29
N GLY A 608 -47.93 -88.66 -24.19
CA GLY A 608 -47.59 -87.24 -24.26
C GLY A 608 -46.14 -86.97 -24.71
N THR A 609 -45.92 -86.61 -25.99
CA THR A 609 -44.62 -86.32 -26.64
C THR A 609 -43.51 -85.76 -25.71
N LEU A 610 -42.44 -86.54 -25.50
CA LEU A 610 -41.19 -86.07 -24.91
C LEU A 610 -40.44 -85.25 -25.97
N GLN A 611 -40.27 -83.96 -25.72
CA GLN A 611 -39.39 -83.13 -26.55
C GLN A 611 -38.00 -83.14 -25.94
N LYS A 612 -37.03 -83.63 -26.72
CA LYS A 612 -35.60 -83.61 -26.41
C LYS A 612 -35.20 -82.18 -26.00
N SER A 613 -34.81 -81.98 -24.74
CA SER A 613 -34.00 -80.81 -24.37
C SER A 613 -32.63 -81.00 -25.02
N ALA A 614 -32.16 -79.98 -25.74
CA ALA A 614 -31.10 -80.15 -26.73
C ALA A 614 -29.73 -80.57 -26.16
N ASN A 615 -29.52 -80.52 -24.84
CA ASN A 615 -28.18 -80.63 -24.25
C ASN A 615 -28.03 -81.58 -23.05
N LEU A 616 -29.01 -82.44 -22.74
CA LEU A 616 -28.84 -83.45 -21.68
C LEU A 616 -28.82 -84.86 -22.28
N GLU A 617 -27.73 -85.61 -22.04
CA GLU A 617 -27.62 -87.02 -22.44
C GLU A 617 -28.44 -87.95 -21.53
N LYS A 618 -28.93 -87.46 -20.39
CA LYS A 618 -29.71 -88.23 -19.40
C LYS A 618 -30.81 -87.37 -18.78
N GLU A 619 -32.01 -87.93 -18.61
CA GLU A 619 -33.13 -87.30 -17.91
C GLU A 619 -33.44 -88.05 -16.59
N TRP A 620 -33.76 -87.30 -15.54
CA TRP A 620 -34.17 -87.85 -14.24
C TRP A 620 -35.67 -88.12 -14.24
N ILE A 621 -36.07 -89.34 -13.82
CA ILE A 621 -37.48 -89.69 -13.65
C ILE A 621 -37.78 -89.95 -12.18
N ASN A 622 -38.73 -89.19 -11.64
CA ASN A 622 -39.35 -89.46 -10.36
C ASN A 622 -40.57 -90.37 -10.55
N VAL A 623 -40.64 -91.44 -9.75
CA VAL A 623 -41.78 -92.37 -9.77
C VAL A 623 -42.47 -92.29 -8.41
N THR A 624 -43.64 -91.66 -8.38
CA THR A 624 -44.50 -91.51 -7.20
C THR A 624 -45.78 -92.33 -7.34
N THR A 625 -46.38 -92.71 -6.22
CA THR A 625 -47.76 -93.23 -6.19
C THR A 625 -48.78 -92.09 -6.35
N ASP A 626 -50.05 -92.43 -6.60
CA ASP A 626 -51.15 -91.47 -6.76
C ASP A 626 -51.35 -90.51 -5.56
N ASP A 627 -50.76 -90.81 -4.41
CA ASP A 627 -50.75 -89.97 -3.19
C ASP A 627 -49.48 -89.10 -3.04
N GLY A 628 -48.58 -89.10 -4.04
CA GLY A 628 -47.36 -88.31 -4.06
C GLY A 628 -46.16 -88.92 -3.33
N SER A 629 -46.29 -90.12 -2.75
CA SER A 629 -45.18 -90.78 -2.04
C SER A 629 -44.16 -91.38 -3.04
N PRO A 630 -42.84 -91.21 -2.85
CA PRO A 630 -41.84 -91.78 -3.75
C PRO A 630 -41.81 -93.31 -3.65
N VAL A 631 -41.88 -94.00 -4.79
CA VAL A 631 -41.93 -95.47 -4.87
C VAL A 631 -40.52 -96.06 -4.97
N ILE A 632 -39.60 -95.33 -5.59
CA ILE A 632 -38.18 -95.66 -5.70
C ILE A 632 -37.36 -94.36 -5.67
N SER A 633 -36.07 -94.48 -5.34
CA SER A 633 -35.13 -93.37 -5.50
C SER A 633 -35.10 -92.93 -6.97
N PRO A 634 -34.98 -91.61 -7.24
CA PRO A 634 -34.89 -91.11 -8.61
C PRO A 634 -33.78 -91.84 -9.38
N PHE A 635 -34.00 -92.12 -10.66
CA PHE A 635 -32.98 -92.73 -11.50
C PHE A 635 -32.91 -92.05 -12.87
N GLN A 636 -31.71 -92.06 -13.47
CA GLN A 636 -31.46 -91.48 -14.78
C GLN A 636 -31.78 -92.49 -15.88
N ILE A 637 -32.38 -92.01 -16.97
CA ILE A 637 -32.53 -92.76 -18.21
C ILE A 637 -31.74 -92.08 -19.34
N ASP A 638 -31.05 -92.88 -20.15
CA ASP A 638 -30.40 -92.40 -21.39
C ASP A 638 -31.42 -92.44 -22.53
N ILE A 639 -31.77 -91.26 -23.02
CA ILE A 639 -32.80 -91.06 -24.04
C ILE A 639 -32.30 -91.34 -25.48
N ASN A 640 -31.01 -91.68 -25.67
CA ASN A 640 -30.47 -92.00 -27.00
C ASN A 640 -30.64 -93.48 -27.38
N ASN A 641 -30.82 -94.39 -26.42
CA ASN A 641 -31.12 -95.80 -26.69
C ASN A 641 -32.63 -96.05 -26.54
N LYS A 642 -33.29 -96.39 -27.66
CA LYS A 642 -34.76 -96.52 -27.70
C LYS A 642 -35.35 -97.68 -26.90
N GLU A 643 -34.53 -98.53 -26.28
CA GLU A 643 -34.98 -99.56 -25.34
C GLU A 643 -33.89 -99.83 -24.29
N GLU A 644 -34.09 -99.35 -23.06
CA GLU A 644 -33.39 -99.84 -21.88
C GLU A 644 -34.35 -100.66 -21.01
N PHE A 645 -33.89 -101.84 -20.57
CA PHE A 645 -34.68 -102.73 -19.72
C PHE A 645 -34.17 -102.66 -18.28
N PHE A 646 -34.98 -102.09 -17.39
CA PHE A 646 -34.69 -102.10 -15.96
C PHE A 646 -35.19 -103.40 -15.33
N ARG A 647 -34.35 -104.04 -14.51
CA ARG A 647 -34.77 -105.15 -13.66
C ARG A 647 -35.09 -104.60 -12.28
N VAL A 648 -36.38 -104.42 -12.00
CA VAL A 648 -36.86 -104.15 -10.66
C VAL A 648 -36.97 -105.49 -9.93
N THR A 649 -36.12 -105.71 -8.93
CA THR A 649 -36.31 -106.78 -7.94
C THR A 649 -36.93 -106.15 -6.70
N GLU A 650 -37.86 -106.89 -6.08
CA GLU A 650 -38.55 -106.51 -4.83
C GLU A 650 -37.62 -105.96 -3.75
#